data_AF-A0A4Y7L094-F1
#
_entry.id   AF-A0A4Y7L094-F1
#
_cell.length_a   1.000
_cell.length_b   1.000
_cell.length_c   1.000
_cell.angle_alpha   90.00
_cell.angle_beta   90.00
_cell.angle_gamma   90.00
#
_symmetry.space_group_name_H-M   'P 1'
#
loop_
_entity.id
_entity.type
_entity.pdbx_description
1 polymer ?
#
loop_
_entity_poly.entity_id
_entity_poly.type
_entity_poly.pdbx_seq_one_letter_code
_entity_poly.pdbx_strand_id
1 'polypeptide(L)'
;MEKHYGSIYEVGVKEIIEVGGLCTEEAEAFHKQLKQAINGGARGRGGQGSNPTNYDIWFEIQAQQLLKPSHPHSLHQLIYYSVYSNLEKVSTNALPFYWFPSLLQARQTNLGRFMEAHGPKLLGNSYQDPITSYNLFHKFSVEHPEVYWSLALKELSIIFRQGPKCILDTTDKSKLGGIWLPGAVLNIAECCLLSVNHPRKDEDSVVVVWREEGADEFPVNHLTLKELRDKVMLVSNALEGMFSKGDAIAIDMPMTVTAVIIYLAIVLAGFIVVSIADSFAPKEIATRLRVSKAKGIFTQDFIVRGGRKFPLYSRVVAADSCKAIVIPAKGKDVGVQLREQDLSWKIFLSSVDHLSSPNYYSPVYQPIDSVTNILFSSGTTGDPKAIPWTQLSPMRAAADSWAFCDCQIGDVFCWPTNLGWVMGPILLYSCFLNGSTLALYHGSPLDRGFGKFVQDAGVTILGTVPSLVKAWKNTQCMDGLDWTQIRLFASTGEASNVDDDLWLSSRSYYKPIIECCGGTELSSSYILGSLLQPQSFGAFSTASMTTGFVILDEHGVAYPSDQPCVGEVGLFSLYMGATNRLLNADFEKVYVKGMPKHNGMQLRRHGDILKRTADGYFVVQGRADDTMNLGGVKTSSVEIERICDRASESVLETAAISIAPVNGGPEQLVIFVVLKKESDIKPEQLMGKFSRAIQANLNPLFKVKYVKIVKEFPRTATNKLLRRVLRDQIKHDPFISSRL
;
A
#
# COMPACT_ATOMS: atom_id res chain seq x y z
N MET A 1 -24.37 -14.52 -6.35
CA MET A 1 -25.27 -15.48 -5.66
C MET A 1 -24.72 -15.67 -4.26
N GLU A 2 -25.32 -15.02 -3.27
CA GLU A 2 -25.00 -15.30 -1.86
C GLU A 2 -25.43 -16.74 -1.57
N LYS A 3 -24.46 -17.62 -1.33
CA LYS A 3 -24.76 -18.91 -0.70
C LYS A 3 -25.23 -18.57 0.71
N HIS A 4 -26.51 -18.75 1.00
CA HIS A 4 -27.00 -18.66 2.37
C HIS A 4 -26.43 -19.84 3.15
N TYR A 5 -25.44 -19.57 4.00
CA TYR A 5 -24.90 -20.54 4.94
C TYR A 5 -25.82 -20.61 6.18
N GLY A 6 -26.09 -21.83 6.66
CA GLY A 6 -26.88 -22.08 7.87
C GLY A 6 -26.13 -21.68 9.15
N SER A 7 -26.75 -21.90 10.30
CA SER A 7 -26.12 -21.66 11.60
C SER A 7 -24.95 -22.63 11.83
N ILE A 8 -23.88 -22.21 12.51
CA ILE A 8 -22.76 -23.12 12.85
C ILE A 8 -23.20 -24.37 13.65
N TYR A 9 -24.31 -24.27 14.37
CA TYR A 9 -24.89 -25.40 15.12
C TYR A 9 -25.55 -26.45 14.21
N GLU A 10 -25.96 -26.05 13.00
CA GLU A 10 -26.61 -26.89 12.00
C GLU A 10 -25.61 -27.61 11.10
N VAL A 11 -24.36 -27.13 11.07
CA VAL A 11 -23.29 -27.74 10.24
C VAL A 11 -23.05 -29.19 10.62
N GLY A 12 -23.42 -30.10 9.72
CA GLY A 12 -23.30 -31.54 9.88
C GLY A 12 -22.24 -32.17 8.96
N VAL A 13 -21.94 -33.45 9.18
CA VAL A 13 -20.96 -34.23 8.38
C VAL A 13 -21.28 -34.16 6.88
N LYS A 14 -22.57 -34.27 6.52
CA LYS A 14 -23.02 -34.20 5.12
C LYS A 14 -22.63 -32.88 4.45
N GLU A 15 -22.82 -31.75 5.12
CA GLU A 15 -22.45 -30.43 4.58
C GLU A 15 -20.93 -30.24 4.49
N ILE A 16 -20.19 -30.78 5.47
CA ILE A 16 -18.71 -30.77 5.45
C ILE A 16 -18.18 -31.56 4.24
N ILE A 17 -18.86 -32.62 3.81
CA ILE A 17 -18.52 -33.37 2.58
C ILE A 17 -18.96 -32.58 1.34
N GLU A 18 -20.27 -32.29 1.21
CA GLU A 18 -20.87 -31.76 -0.02
C GLU A 18 -20.45 -30.31 -0.33
N VAL A 19 -20.29 -29.48 0.71
CA VAL A 19 -19.90 -28.07 0.59
C VAL A 19 -18.44 -27.88 0.97
N GLY A 20 -18.02 -28.47 2.10
CA GLY A 20 -16.66 -28.33 2.60
C GLY A 20 -15.61 -29.08 1.77
N GLY A 21 -16.01 -30.13 1.03
CA GLY A 21 -15.12 -30.87 0.14
C GLY A 21 -14.13 -31.80 0.84
N LEU A 22 -14.40 -32.19 2.11
CA LEU A 22 -13.62 -33.23 2.79
C LEU A 22 -14.12 -34.63 2.41
N CYS A 23 -13.24 -35.64 2.50
CA CYS A 23 -13.68 -37.02 2.41
C CYS A 23 -14.42 -37.46 3.69
N THR A 24 -15.15 -38.57 3.64
CA THR A 24 -16.03 -39.01 4.75
C THR A 24 -15.30 -39.14 6.08
N GLU A 25 -14.14 -39.79 6.11
CA GLU A 25 -13.36 -40.02 7.33
C GLU A 25 -12.86 -38.69 7.94
N GLU A 26 -12.33 -37.79 7.10
CA GLU A 26 -11.89 -36.46 7.51
C GLU A 26 -13.07 -35.61 8.01
N ALA A 27 -14.22 -35.68 7.35
CA ALA A 27 -15.41 -34.94 7.71
C ALA A 27 -15.98 -35.34 9.07
N GLU A 28 -16.01 -36.64 9.39
CA GLU A 28 -16.44 -37.13 10.71
C GLU A 28 -15.51 -36.67 11.83
N ALA A 29 -14.20 -36.78 11.63
CA ALA A 29 -13.20 -36.31 12.57
C ALA A 29 -13.28 -34.79 12.79
N PHE A 30 -13.38 -34.03 11.69
CA PHE A 30 -13.52 -32.57 11.71
C PHE A 30 -14.80 -32.14 12.43
N HIS A 31 -15.95 -32.76 12.12
CA HIS A 31 -17.23 -32.45 12.76
C HIS A 31 -17.19 -32.69 14.28
N LYS A 32 -16.56 -33.78 14.73
CA LYS A 32 -16.39 -34.05 16.16
C LYS A 32 -15.59 -32.95 16.85
N GLN A 33 -14.48 -32.51 16.26
CA GLN A 33 -13.67 -31.42 16.79
C GLN A 33 -14.42 -30.08 16.73
N LEU A 34 -15.18 -29.82 15.67
CA LEU A 34 -16.01 -28.63 15.53
C LEU A 34 -17.05 -28.53 16.65
N LYS A 35 -17.76 -29.62 16.97
CA LYS A 35 -18.70 -29.66 18.10
C LYS A 35 -18.00 -29.41 19.45
N GLN A 36 -16.76 -29.88 19.61
CA GLN A 36 -15.97 -29.59 20.80
C GLN A 36 -15.61 -28.10 20.90
N ALA A 37 -15.17 -27.47 19.80
CA ALA A 37 -14.87 -26.04 19.76
C ALA A 37 -16.09 -25.17 20.06
N ILE A 38 -17.25 -25.48 19.47
CA ILE A 38 -18.53 -24.78 19.73
C ILE A 38 -18.91 -24.86 21.21
N ASN A 39 -18.77 -26.05 21.82
CA ASN A 39 -19.07 -26.25 23.25
C ASN A 39 -18.00 -25.65 24.17
N GLY A 40 -16.75 -25.58 23.73
CA GLY A 40 -15.62 -25.01 24.46
C GLY A 40 -15.72 -23.49 24.60
N GLY A 41 -16.21 -22.80 23.56
CA GLY A 41 -16.39 -21.34 23.57
C GLY A 41 -17.30 -20.87 24.71
N ALA A 42 -18.22 -21.72 25.17
CA ALA A 42 -19.13 -21.43 26.28
C ALA A 42 -18.43 -21.33 27.66
N ARG A 43 -17.16 -21.76 27.77
CA ARG A 43 -16.45 -21.88 29.06
C ARG A 43 -15.35 -20.83 29.27
N GLY A 44 -14.95 -20.09 28.23
CA GLY A 44 -13.69 -19.32 28.20
C GLY A 44 -13.74 -17.89 28.75
N ARG A 45 -14.88 -17.19 28.72
CA ARG A 45 -14.97 -15.77 29.13
C ARG A 45 -16.30 -15.42 29.83
N GLY A 46 -16.41 -15.80 31.11
CA GLY A 46 -17.33 -15.17 32.08
C GLY A 46 -18.79 -15.65 32.07
N GLY A 47 -19.13 -16.51 33.04
CA GLY A 47 -20.50 -16.82 33.46
C GLY A 47 -20.93 -18.26 33.14
N GLN A 48 -21.04 -19.11 34.16
CA GLN A 48 -21.78 -20.37 34.03
C GLN A 48 -23.24 -20.05 33.63
N GLY A 49 -23.61 -20.28 32.36
CA GLY A 49 -25.00 -20.26 31.92
C GLY A 49 -25.34 -19.46 30.64
N SER A 50 -24.41 -18.70 30.03
CA SER A 50 -24.66 -18.00 28.76
C SER A 50 -24.17 -18.79 27.54
N ASN A 51 -24.93 -18.76 26.45
CA ASN A 51 -24.48 -19.28 25.16
C ASN A 51 -23.24 -18.51 24.66
N PRO A 52 -22.25 -19.19 24.04
CA PRO A 52 -21.06 -18.53 23.52
C PRO A 52 -21.42 -17.54 22.41
N THR A 53 -20.70 -16.43 22.34
CA THR A 53 -20.83 -15.48 21.24
C THR A 53 -20.19 -16.04 19.97
N ASN A 54 -20.52 -15.46 18.81
CA ASN A 54 -19.88 -15.83 17.53
C ASN A 54 -18.35 -15.65 17.59
N TYR A 55 -17.88 -14.63 18.30
CA TYR A 55 -16.45 -14.37 18.49
C TYR A 55 -15.78 -15.45 19.35
N ASP A 56 -16.44 -15.93 20.41
CA ASP A 56 -15.90 -17.02 21.25
C ASP A 56 -15.77 -18.32 20.46
N ILE A 57 -16.77 -18.64 19.63
CA ILE A 57 -16.75 -19.84 18.77
C ILE A 57 -15.61 -19.74 17.76
N TRP A 58 -15.47 -18.62 17.06
CA TRP A 58 -14.37 -18.45 16.09
C TRP A 58 -12.99 -18.49 16.77
N PHE A 59 -12.85 -17.85 17.93
CA PHE A 59 -11.61 -17.88 18.71
C PHE A 59 -11.20 -19.32 19.06
N GLU A 60 -12.13 -20.16 19.52
CA GLU A 60 -11.84 -21.56 19.83
C GLU A 60 -11.46 -22.37 18.59
N ILE A 61 -12.13 -22.16 17.46
CA ILE A 61 -11.79 -22.80 16.18
C ILE A 61 -10.35 -22.45 15.77
N GLN A 62 -9.94 -21.19 15.95
CA GLN A 62 -8.59 -20.73 15.64
C GLN A 62 -7.56 -21.26 16.64
N ALA A 63 -7.85 -21.21 17.95
CA ALA A 63 -6.96 -21.67 19.01
C ALA A 63 -6.63 -23.17 18.88
N GLN A 64 -7.60 -23.96 18.44
CA GLN A 64 -7.43 -25.40 18.20
C GLN A 64 -6.81 -25.72 16.82
N GLN A 65 -6.55 -24.70 15.99
CA GLN A 65 -6.08 -24.85 14.60
C GLN A 65 -6.92 -25.87 13.81
N LEU A 66 -8.24 -25.86 14.05
CA LEU A 66 -9.16 -26.85 13.48
C LEU A 66 -9.18 -26.77 11.94
N LEU A 67 -9.16 -25.56 11.40
CA LEU A 67 -9.06 -25.28 9.97
C LEU A 67 -7.59 -25.12 9.57
N LYS A 68 -7.08 -26.05 8.75
CA LYS A 68 -5.70 -26.09 8.28
C LYS A 68 -5.56 -25.41 6.90
N PRO A 69 -4.39 -24.83 6.57
CA PRO A 69 -4.11 -24.27 5.24
C PRO A 69 -4.34 -25.26 4.08
N SER A 70 -4.16 -26.55 4.33
CA SER A 70 -4.36 -27.60 3.33
C SER A 70 -5.83 -27.91 3.04
N HIS A 71 -6.78 -27.45 3.87
CA HIS A 71 -8.20 -27.70 3.63
C HIS A 71 -8.71 -26.88 2.42
N PRO A 72 -9.74 -27.38 1.70
CA PRO A 72 -10.36 -26.64 0.62
C PRO A 72 -10.95 -25.31 1.10
N HIS A 73 -10.81 -24.25 0.30
CA HIS A 73 -11.37 -22.92 0.62
C HIS A 73 -12.86 -22.98 0.95
N SER A 74 -13.62 -23.87 0.30
CA SER A 74 -15.05 -24.04 0.54
C SER A 74 -15.38 -24.49 1.98
N LEU A 75 -14.50 -25.24 2.64
CA LEU A 75 -14.63 -25.55 4.07
C LEU A 75 -14.41 -24.31 4.94
N HIS A 76 -13.39 -23.51 4.63
CA HIS A 76 -13.13 -22.24 5.33
C HIS A 76 -14.33 -21.30 5.22
N GLN A 77 -14.93 -21.18 4.03
CA GLN A 77 -16.17 -20.43 3.79
C GLN A 77 -17.32 -20.98 4.62
N LEU A 78 -17.58 -22.29 4.53
CA LEU A 78 -18.67 -22.95 5.26
C LEU A 78 -18.61 -22.60 6.75
N ILE A 79 -17.46 -22.76 7.38
CA ILE A 79 -17.32 -22.52 8.81
C ILE A 79 -17.41 -21.03 9.16
N TYR A 80 -16.67 -20.17 8.44
CA TYR A 80 -16.66 -18.73 8.71
C TYR A 80 -18.06 -18.10 8.59
N TYR A 81 -18.74 -18.33 7.46
CA TYR A 81 -20.06 -17.76 7.24
C TYR A 81 -21.13 -18.39 8.15
N SER A 82 -20.98 -19.66 8.53
CA SER A 82 -21.94 -20.28 9.46
C SER A 82 -21.80 -19.72 10.89
N VAL A 83 -20.57 -19.41 11.34
CA VAL A 83 -20.33 -18.74 12.63
C VAL A 83 -20.94 -17.34 12.65
N TYR A 84 -20.84 -16.58 11.56
CA TYR A 84 -21.32 -15.20 11.48
C TYR A 84 -22.72 -15.04 10.85
N SER A 85 -23.40 -16.13 10.54
CA SER A 85 -24.70 -16.18 9.83
C SER A 85 -25.82 -15.32 10.46
N ASN A 86 -25.75 -15.07 11.77
CA ASN A 86 -26.74 -14.27 12.51
C ASN A 86 -26.18 -12.94 13.06
N LEU A 87 -24.94 -12.56 12.73
CA LEU A 87 -24.28 -11.39 13.34
C LEU A 87 -25.08 -10.09 13.10
N GLU A 88 -25.54 -9.86 11.87
CA GLU A 88 -26.32 -8.67 11.52
C GLU A 88 -27.71 -8.61 12.19
N LYS A 89 -28.28 -9.77 12.55
CA LYS A 89 -29.56 -9.85 13.27
C LYS A 89 -29.42 -9.51 14.76
N VAL A 90 -28.23 -9.75 15.32
CA VAL A 90 -27.93 -9.54 16.75
C VAL A 90 -27.44 -8.12 17.01
N SER A 91 -26.64 -7.55 16.10
CA SER A 91 -26.19 -6.17 16.19
C SER A 91 -26.07 -5.57 14.80
N THR A 92 -26.91 -4.58 14.50
CA THR A 92 -26.86 -3.84 13.24
C THR A 92 -25.52 -3.10 13.13
N ASN A 93 -24.70 -3.48 12.15
CA ASN A 93 -23.35 -2.94 11.88
C ASN A 93 -22.18 -3.49 12.72
N ALA A 94 -22.33 -4.62 13.44
CA ALA A 94 -21.18 -5.31 14.03
C ALA A 94 -20.30 -5.97 12.95
N LEU A 95 -18.98 -5.94 13.15
CA LEU A 95 -18.02 -6.54 12.21
C LEU A 95 -17.63 -7.97 12.61
N PRO A 96 -17.54 -8.92 11.66
CA PRO A 96 -17.08 -10.28 11.95
C PRO A 96 -15.56 -10.28 12.19
N PHE A 97 -15.14 -10.26 13.46
CA PHE A 97 -13.73 -10.36 13.83
C PHE A 97 -13.19 -11.77 13.59
N TYR A 98 -12.05 -11.88 12.93
CA TYR A 98 -11.45 -13.20 12.61
C TYR A 98 -10.12 -13.45 13.31
N TRP A 99 -9.52 -12.40 13.88
CA TRP A 99 -8.25 -12.50 14.62
C TRP A 99 -8.31 -11.64 15.86
N PHE A 100 -7.77 -12.16 16.96
CA PHE A 100 -7.79 -11.52 18.27
C PHE A 100 -6.38 -11.52 18.86
N PRO A 101 -5.86 -10.36 19.32
CA PRO A 101 -4.59 -10.33 20.00
C PRO A 101 -4.71 -10.96 21.38
N SER A 102 -3.81 -11.89 21.71
CA SER A 102 -3.57 -12.24 23.12
C SER A 102 -2.66 -11.20 23.78
N LEU A 103 -2.80 -11.00 25.09
CA LEU A 103 -1.94 -10.07 25.83
C LEU A 103 -0.44 -10.45 25.72
N LEU A 104 -0.13 -11.75 25.68
CA LEU A 104 1.24 -12.22 25.51
C LEU A 104 1.81 -11.80 24.15
N GLN A 105 1.06 -12.01 23.06
CA GLN A 105 1.47 -11.59 21.71
C GLN A 105 1.58 -10.07 21.64
N ALA A 106 0.59 -9.34 22.17
CA ALA A 106 0.59 -7.89 22.19
C ALA A 106 1.87 -7.34 22.83
N ARG A 107 2.26 -7.85 24.01
CA ARG A 107 3.50 -7.48 24.72
C ARG A 107 4.79 -7.80 23.96
N GLN A 108 4.74 -8.71 22.99
CA GLN A 108 5.89 -9.08 22.16
C GLN A 108 5.98 -8.26 20.87
N THR A 109 4.95 -7.51 20.51
CA THR A 109 5.04 -6.56 19.40
C THR A 109 5.90 -5.36 19.78
N ASN A 110 6.53 -4.72 18.80
CA ASN A 110 7.27 -3.46 18.94
C ASN A 110 6.45 -2.40 19.67
N LEU A 111 5.24 -2.10 19.19
CA LEU A 111 4.38 -1.10 19.81
C LEU A 111 3.92 -1.53 21.21
N GLY A 112 3.65 -2.81 21.43
CA GLY A 112 3.30 -3.30 22.76
C GLY A 112 4.45 -3.18 23.77
N ARG A 113 5.68 -3.55 23.38
CA ARG A 113 6.88 -3.32 24.21
C ARG A 113 7.09 -1.84 24.51
N PHE A 114 6.88 -0.98 23.52
CA PHE A 114 7.00 0.46 23.66
C PHE A 114 5.96 1.03 24.64
N MET A 115 4.72 0.56 24.54
CA MET A 115 3.67 0.89 25.50
C MET A 115 3.98 0.38 26.91
N GLU A 116 4.54 -0.83 27.06
CA GLU A 116 4.95 -1.32 28.38
C GLU A 116 6.09 -0.48 28.98
N ALA A 117 7.06 -0.08 28.16
CA ALA A 117 8.20 0.70 28.61
C ALA A 117 7.85 2.15 28.98
N HIS A 118 6.86 2.75 28.31
CA HIS A 118 6.58 4.19 28.42
C HIS A 118 5.18 4.51 28.96
N GLY A 119 4.19 3.65 28.71
CA GLY A 119 2.80 3.80 29.11
C GLY A 119 2.60 4.16 30.58
N PRO A 120 3.22 3.46 31.55
CA PRO A 120 3.10 3.81 32.97
C PRO A 120 3.55 5.23 33.29
N LYS A 121 4.56 5.75 32.58
CA LYS A 121 5.06 7.12 32.76
C LYS A 121 4.20 8.15 32.03
N LEU A 122 3.71 7.81 30.83
CA LEU A 122 2.98 8.74 29.97
C LEU A 122 1.50 8.88 30.35
N LEU A 123 0.87 7.79 30.78
CA LEU A 123 -0.57 7.73 31.11
C LEU A 123 -0.83 7.55 32.61
N GLY A 124 0.21 7.34 33.43
CA GLY A 124 0.08 7.14 34.88
C GLY A 124 -0.77 5.92 35.22
N ASN A 125 -1.62 6.06 36.24
CA ASN A 125 -2.50 4.99 36.72
C ASN A 125 -3.56 4.53 35.70
N SER A 126 -3.75 5.27 34.61
CA SER A 126 -4.67 4.88 33.54
C SER A 126 -4.08 3.84 32.59
N TYR A 127 -2.77 3.59 32.64
CA TYR A 127 -2.15 2.48 31.90
C TYR A 127 -2.39 1.15 32.62
N GLN A 128 -2.92 0.16 31.89
CA GLN A 128 -3.11 -1.20 32.39
C GLN A 128 -2.24 -2.18 31.61
N ASP A 129 -2.48 -2.26 30.31
CA ASP A 129 -1.75 -3.11 29.37
C ASP A 129 -1.85 -2.54 27.94
N PRO A 130 -1.09 -3.06 26.95
CA PRO A 130 -1.08 -2.55 25.59
C PRO A 130 -2.41 -2.65 24.83
N ILE A 131 -3.28 -3.62 25.14
CA ILE A 131 -4.57 -3.79 24.46
C ILE A 131 -5.59 -2.83 25.06
N THR A 132 -5.75 -2.86 26.39
CA THR A 132 -6.78 -2.07 27.09
C THR A 132 -6.47 -0.56 27.05
N SER A 133 -5.18 -0.20 27.07
CA SER A 133 -4.76 1.21 27.09
C SER A 133 -4.54 1.79 25.69
N TYR A 134 -4.74 1.01 24.63
CA TYR A 134 -4.41 1.40 23.25
C TYR A 134 -5.02 2.74 22.84
N ASN A 135 -6.33 2.90 23.02
CA ASN A 135 -7.05 4.12 22.62
C ASN A 135 -6.55 5.36 23.38
N LEU A 136 -6.24 5.20 24.67
CA LEU A 136 -5.71 6.28 25.49
C LEU A 136 -4.29 6.66 25.07
N PHE A 137 -3.45 5.67 24.76
CA PHE A 137 -2.10 5.89 24.27
C PHE A 137 -2.08 6.53 22.89
N HIS A 138 -2.96 6.09 21.98
CA HIS A 138 -3.15 6.72 20.68
C HIS A 138 -3.55 8.19 20.85
N LYS A 139 -4.57 8.47 21.68
CA LYS A 139 -4.99 9.85 22.00
C LYS A 139 -3.82 10.70 22.52
N PHE A 140 -3.05 10.17 23.47
CA PHE A 140 -1.84 10.81 23.97
C PHE A 140 -0.85 11.12 22.84
N SER A 141 -0.63 10.18 21.92
CA SER A 141 0.29 10.39 20.78
C SER A 141 -0.15 11.54 19.85
N VAL A 142 -1.46 11.76 19.71
CA VAL A 142 -2.02 12.86 18.91
C VAL A 142 -1.90 14.19 19.64
N GLU A 143 -2.13 14.20 20.95
CA GLU A 143 -2.08 15.41 21.79
C GLU A 143 -0.64 15.85 22.13
N HIS A 144 0.28 14.89 22.25
CA HIS A 144 1.68 15.10 22.61
C HIS A 144 2.65 14.46 21.59
N PRO A 145 2.57 14.85 20.31
CA PRO A 145 3.32 14.16 19.26
C PRO A 145 4.83 14.37 19.38
N GLU A 146 5.28 15.49 19.95
CA GLU A 146 6.70 15.73 20.23
C GLU A 146 7.30 14.70 21.20
N VAL A 147 6.53 14.28 22.20
CA VAL A 147 6.95 13.26 23.17
C VAL A 147 7.01 11.91 22.49
N TYR A 148 5.96 11.54 21.75
CA TYR A 148 5.92 10.28 21.01
C TYR A 148 7.10 10.16 20.04
N TRP A 149 7.33 11.16 19.18
CA TRP A 149 8.40 11.13 18.19
C TRP A 149 9.79 11.17 18.81
N SER A 150 9.99 11.83 19.96
CA SER A 150 11.25 11.78 20.70
C SER A 150 11.65 10.37 21.18
N LEU A 151 10.66 9.50 21.37
CA LEU A 151 10.84 8.12 21.79
C LEU A 151 10.90 7.19 20.58
N ALA A 152 9.91 7.27 19.68
CA ALA A 152 9.80 6.38 18.52
C ALA A 152 11.02 6.47 17.59
N LEU A 153 11.61 7.65 17.39
CA LEU A 153 12.81 7.81 16.55
C LEU A 153 14.04 7.06 17.09
N LYS A 154 14.08 6.75 18.40
CA LYS A 154 15.19 5.98 19.00
C LYS A 154 15.10 4.48 18.70
N GLU A 155 13.93 4.02 18.26
CA GLU A 155 13.69 2.62 17.89
C GLU A 155 14.08 2.33 16.44
N LEU A 156 14.36 3.38 15.66
CA LEU A 156 14.73 3.31 14.25
C LEU A 156 16.24 3.52 14.10
N SER A 157 16.81 2.99 13.01
CA SER A 157 18.21 3.23 12.63
C SER A 157 18.40 4.64 12.05
N ILE A 158 18.21 5.68 12.86
CA ILE A 158 18.35 7.09 12.47
C ILE A 158 19.55 7.71 13.18
N ILE A 159 20.50 8.21 12.38
CA ILE A 159 21.69 8.88 12.89
C ILE A 159 21.76 10.29 12.31
N PHE A 160 21.84 11.27 13.21
CA PHE A 160 22.00 12.66 12.83
C PHE A 160 23.47 13.04 12.81
N ARG A 161 23.91 13.69 11.72
CA ARG A 161 25.21 14.39 11.70
C ARG A 161 25.16 15.64 12.58
N GLN A 162 24.03 16.33 12.56
CA GLN A 162 23.67 17.39 13.49
C GLN A 162 22.26 17.13 13.99
N GLY A 163 22.09 16.99 15.30
CA GLY A 163 20.79 16.74 15.92
C GLY A 163 19.82 17.93 15.79
N PRO A 164 18.50 17.67 15.84
CA PRO A 164 17.50 18.72 15.81
C PRO A 164 17.53 19.60 17.07
N LYS A 165 17.11 20.86 16.94
CA LYS A 165 16.94 21.78 18.09
C LYS A 165 15.79 21.36 19.01
N CYS A 166 14.71 20.85 18.43
CA CYS A 166 13.54 20.28 19.11
C CYS A 166 12.84 19.28 18.16
N ILE A 167 11.83 18.55 18.62
CA ILE A 167 11.11 17.61 17.77
C ILE A 167 10.14 18.32 16.81
N LEU A 168 9.43 19.32 17.31
CA LEU A 168 8.43 20.09 16.56
C LEU A 168 8.50 21.56 16.97
N ASP A 169 8.52 22.46 15.99
CA ASP A 169 8.37 23.90 16.17
C ASP A 169 7.07 24.37 15.51
N THR A 170 6.16 24.94 16.31
CA THR A 170 4.87 25.49 15.87
C THR A 170 4.75 27.01 16.08
N THR A 171 5.89 27.69 16.30
CA THR A 171 5.92 29.15 16.52
C THR A 171 5.48 29.90 15.28
N ASP A 172 5.88 29.44 14.09
CA ASP A 172 5.45 29.97 12.79
C ASP A 172 4.05 29.45 12.41
N LYS A 173 3.03 30.27 12.69
CA LYS A 173 1.63 29.94 12.40
C LYS A 173 1.28 29.92 10.91
N SER A 174 2.16 30.40 10.02
CA SER A 174 1.96 30.27 8.58
C SER A 174 2.19 28.85 8.08
N LYS A 175 2.96 28.05 8.83
CA LYS A 175 3.24 26.64 8.52
C LYS A 175 2.23 25.75 9.23
N LEU A 176 1.13 25.44 8.55
CA LEU A 176 0.02 24.64 9.10
C LEU A 176 0.45 23.29 9.72
N GLY A 177 1.50 22.65 9.18
CA GLY A 177 2.04 21.38 9.69
C GLY A 177 3.20 21.49 10.68
N GLY A 178 3.57 22.71 11.08
CA GLY A 178 4.77 22.98 11.89
C GLY A 178 6.06 22.66 11.14
N ILE A 179 7.19 22.80 11.85
CA ILE A 179 8.53 22.43 11.37
C ILE A 179 9.02 21.27 12.23
N TRP A 180 9.19 20.09 11.62
CA TRP A 180 9.68 18.90 12.31
C TRP A 180 11.21 18.82 12.27
N LEU A 181 11.80 18.47 13.41
CA LEU A 181 13.24 18.30 13.60
C LEU A 181 14.09 19.49 13.09
N PRO A 182 13.73 20.75 13.40
CA PRO A 182 14.42 21.93 12.86
C PRO A 182 15.91 21.93 13.18
N GLY A 183 16.72 22.22 12.15
CA GLY A 183 18.18 22.25 12.24
C GLY A 183 18.86 20.89 12.20
N ALA A 184 18.11 19.79 12.10
CA ALA A 184 18.72 18.48 11.88
C ALA A 184 19.36 18.38 10.49
N VAL A 185 20.52 17.72 10.45
CA VAL A 185 21.27 17.40 9.24
C VAL A 185 21.64 15.93 9.28
N LEU A 186 21.36 15.21 8.20
CA LEU A 186 21.66 13.79 8.05
C LEU A 186 21.71 13.37 6.57
N ASN A 187 21.98 12.09 6.33
CA ASN A 187 21.69 11.42 5.08
C ASN A 187 20.86 10.15 5.35
N ILE A 188 19.62 10.13 4.90
CA ILE A 188 18.70 9.02 5.18
C ILE A 188 19.07 7.70 4.46
N ALA A 189 19.80 7.78 3.34
CA ALA A 189 20.34 6.58 2.69
C ALA A 189 21.52 6.00 3.47
N GLU A 190 22.38 6.83 4.06
CA GLU A 190 23.44 6.37 4.97
C GLU A 190 22.84 5.61 6.16
N CYS A 191 21.77 6.12 6.76
CA CYS A 191 21.03 5.44 7.83
C CYS A 191 20.57 4.01 7.44
N CYS A 192 20.26 3.76 6.17
CA CYS A 192 19.92 2.43 5.66
C CYS A 192 21.14 1.49 5.57
N LEU A 193 22.34 2.04 5.39
CA LEU A 193 23.56 1.33 5.01
C LEU A 193 24.56 1.14 6.17
N LEU A 194 24.32 1.78 7.31
CA LEU A 194 25.20 1.68 8.47
C LEU A 194 24.93 0.41 9.27
N SER A 195 26.02 -0.16 9.77
CA SER A 195 25.92 -1.12 10.87
C SER A 195 25.60 -0.36 12.16
N VAL A 196 24.64 -0.88 12.92
CA VAL A 196 24.11 -0.26 14.13
C VAL A 196 23.78 -1.34 15.17
N ASN A 197 23.84 -0.97 16.45
CA ASN A 197 23.52 -1.88 17.55
C ASN A 197 22.02 -1.98 17.85
N HIS A 198 21.23 -0.96 17.46
CA HIS A 198 19.79 -0.94 17.64
C HIS A 198 19.10 -0.17 16.49
N PRO A 199 18.18 -0.79 15.74
CA PRO A 199 18.03 -2.24 15.62
C PRO A 199 19.37 -2.88 15.18
N ARG A 200 19.75 -4.03 15.76
CA ARG A 200 21.02 -4.68 15.46
C ARG A 200 21.12 -5.06 13.98
N LYS A 201 22.17 -4.56 13.31
CA LYS A 201 22.49 -4.83 11.91
C LYS A 201 23.99 -4.78 11.74
N ASP A 202 24.60 -5.92 11.42
CA ASP A 202 26.05 -6.10 11.28
C ASP A 202 26.43 -6.13 9.79
N GLU A 203 27.72 -5.98 9.46
CA GLU A 203 28.18 -5.95 8.05
C GLU A 203 27.78 -7.20 7.25
N ASP A 204 27.81 -8.37 7.91
CA ASP A 204 27.47 -9.67 7.31
C ASP A 204 25.97 -10.01 7.37
N SER A 205 25.14 -9.13 7.93
CA SER A 205 23.69 -9.33 7.95
C SER A 205 23.15 -9.35 6.52
N VAL A 206 22.37 -10.37 6.17
CA VAL A 206 21.62 -10.41 4.91
C VAL A 206 20.55 -9.34 4.97
N VAL A 207 20.53 -8.44 3.99
CA VAL A 207 19.58 -7.30 3.95
C VAL A 207 18.70 -7.32 2.70
N VAL A 208 19.10 -8.04 1.65
CA VAL A 208 18.25 -8.28 0.48
C VAL A 208 18.31 -9.75 0.10
N VAL A 209 17.15 -10.34 -0.19
CA VAL A 209 17.03 -11.65 -0.82
C VAL A 209 16.20 -11.55 -2.09
N TRP A 210 16.56 -12.28 -3.14
CA TRP A 210 15.83 -12.22 -4.40
C TRP A 210 15.92 -13.47 -5.27
N ARG A 211 14.97 -13.58 -6.19
CA ARG A 211 14.96 -14.60 -7.24
C ARG A 211 14.39 -14.03 -8.54
N GLU A 212 14.93 -14.52 -9.66
CA GLU A 212 14.45 -14.22 -11.01
C GLU A 212 13.26 -15.12 -11.40
N GLU A 213 12.35 -14.60 -12.23
CA GLU A 213 11.29 -15.41 -12.84
C GLU A 213 11.86 -16.61 -13.61
N GLY A 214 11.34 -17.81 -13.30
CA GLY A 214 11.76 -19.07 -13.92
C GLY A 214 13.02 -19.69 -13.31
N ALA A 215 13.56 -19.13 -12.22
CA ALA A 215 14.72 -19.69 -11.50
C ALA A 215 14.30 -20.48 -10.24
N ASP A 216 13.11 -21.10 -10.26
CA ASP A 216 12.48 -21.75 -9.11
C ASP A 216 13.30 -22.92 -8.55
N GLU A 217 14.06 -23.61 -9.40
CA GLU A 217 14.95 -24.73 -9.04
C GLU A 217 16.27 -24.27 -8.39
N PHE A 218 16.56 -22.96 -8.39
CA PHE A 218 17.80 -22.42 -7.85
C PHE A 218 17.59 -21.83 -6.45
N PRO A 219 18.63 -21.85 -5.59
CA PRO A 219 18.58 -21.19 -4.29
C PRO A 219 18.22 -19.71 -4.39
N VAL A 220 17.60 -19.18 -3.33
CA VAL A 220 17.35 -17.74 -3.20
C VAL A 220 18.71 -17.02 -3.11
N ASN A 221 18.88 -15.94 -3.88
CA ASN A 221 20.09 -15.12 -3.81
C ASN A 221 20.03 -14.21 -2.58
N HIS A 222 21.19 -13.82 -2.07
CA HIS A 222 21.30 -12.94 -0.91
C HIS A 222 22.34 -11.83 -1.15
N LEU A 223 22.15 -10.71 -0.48
CA LEU A 223 23.06 -9.57 -0.45
C LEU A 223 23.23 -9.13 1.00
N THR A 224 24.47 -9.09 1.46
CA THR A 224 24.82 -8.60 2.80
C THR A 224 24.78 -7.07 2.86
N LEU A 225 24.73 -6.51 4.08
CA LEU A 225 24.77 -5.06 4.29
C LEU A 225 26.04 -4.46 3.68
N LYS A 226 27.19 -5.11 3.88
CA LYS A 226 28.47 -4.68 3.30
C LYS A 226 28.42 -4.62 1.79
N GLU A 227 27.97 -5.68 1.13
CA GLU A 227 27.89 -5.72 -0.33
C GLU A 227 26.89 -4.70 -0.89
N LEU A 228 25.77 -4.47 -0.21
CA LEU A 228 24.83 -3.42 -0.56
C LEU A 228 25.51 -2.04 -0.48
N ARG A 229 26.17 -1.74 0.65
CA ARG A 229 26.89 -0.48 0.87
C ARG A 229 27.96 -0.25 -0.18
N ASP A 230 28.80 -1.24 -0.46
CA ASP A 230 29.88 -1.15 -1.45
C ASP A 230 29.34 -0.83 -2.85
N LYS A 231 28.24 -1.50 -3.26
CA LYS A 231 27.58 -1.25 -4.54
C LYS A 231 26.92 0.13 -4.60
N VAL A 232 26.30 0.58 -3.51
CA VAL A 232 25.71 1.92 -3.43
C VAL A 232 26.78 3.00 -3.54
N MET A 233 27.91 2.84 -2.85
CA MET A 233 29.04 3.77 -2.90
C MET A 233 29.67 3.83 -4.30
N LEU A 234 29.80 2.67 -4.96
CA LEU A 234 30.26 2.61 -6.36
C LEU A 234 29.37 3.43 -7.30
N VAL A 235 28.05 3.23 -7.22
CA VAL A 235 27.10 3.97 -8.04
C VAL A 235 27.11 5.47 -7.69
N SER A 236 27.30 5.81 -6.41
CA SER A 236 27.40 7.19 -5.95
C SER A 236 28.61 7.93 -6.55
N ASN A 237 29.78 7.29 -6.61
CA ASN A 237 30.96 7.83 -7.29
C ASN A 237 30.69 8.05 -8.79
N ALA A 238 30.06 7.07 -9.46
CA ALA A 238 29.76 7.17 -10.89
C ALA A 238 28.74 8.29 -11.20
N LEU A 239 27.80 8.55 -10.29
CA LEU A 239 26.88 9.67 -10.38
C LEU A 239 27.60 11.02 -10.27
N GLU A 240 28.52 11.18 -9.31
CA GLU A 240 29.25 12.45 -9.08
C GLU A 240 30.14 12.83 -10.26
N GLY A 241 30.66 11.86 -11.02
CA GLY A 241 31.40 12.12 -12.25
C GLY A 241 30.54 12.61 -13.43
N MET A 242 29.21 12.51 -13.34
CA MET A 242 28.31 12.76 -14.47
C MET A 242 27.21 13.79 -14.22
N PHE A 243 26.81 14.01 -12.97
CA PHE A 243 25.74 14.93 -12.59
C PHE A 243 26.17 15.88 -11.47
N SER A 244 25.42 16.96 -11.27
CA SER A 244 25.67 17.95 -10.21
C SER A 244 24.75 17.72 -9.00
N LYS A 245 25.28 17.81 -7.79
CA LYS A 245 24.50 17.62 -6.54
C LYS A 245 23.21 18.44 -6.56
N GLY A 246 22.11 17.84 -6.14
CA GLY A 246 20.77 18.41 -6.24
C GLY A 246 20.05 18.18 -7.58
N ASP A 247 20.72 17.63 -8.60
CA ASP A 247 20.06 17.21 -9.82
C ASP A 247 19.00 16.13 -9.54
N ALA A 248 17.88 16.22 -10.25
CA ALA A 248 16.84 15.21 -10.23
C ALA A 248 17.15 14.10 -11.24
N ILE A 249 17.14 12.85 -10.79
CA ILE A 249 17.50 11.68 -11.59
C ILE A 249 16.37 10.66 -11.51
N ALA A 250 15.81 10.32 -12.67
CA ALA A 250 14.67 9.41 -12.75
C ALA A 250 15.08 7.95 -12.68
N ILE A 251 14.17 7.14 -12.12
CA ILE A 251 14.23 5.68 -12.19
C ILE A 251 12.92 5.22 -12.84
N ASP A 252 13.04 4.57 -13.99
CA ASP A 252 11.95 3.96 -14.76
C ASP A 252 12.35 2.53 -15.12
N MET A 253 12.20 1.61 -14.16
CA MET A 253 12.48 0.18 -14.34
C MET A 253 11.83 -0.66 -13.23
N PRO A 254 11.64 -1.98 -13.45
CA PRO A 254 11.28 -2.93 -12.41
C PRO A 254 12.15 -2.80 -11.16
N MET A 255 11.53 -2.99 -9.98
CA MET A 255 12.21 -2.90 -8.68
C MET A 255 13.07 -4.15 -8.43
N THR A 256 14.23 -4.16 -9.09
CA THR A 256 15.27 -5.16 -8.90
C THR A 256 16.25 -4.73 -7.80
N VAL A 257 17.12 -5.63 -7.35
CA VAL A 257 18.25 -5.29 -6.45
C VAL A 257 19.06 -4.10 -6.99
N THR A 258 19.31 -4.05 -8.30
CA THR A 258 20.02 -2.93 -8.95
C THR A 258 19.23 -1.63 -8.82
N ALA A 259 17.90 -1.65 -8.97
CA ALA A 259 17.07 -0.46 -8.78
C ALA A 259 17.13 0.06 -7.33
N VAL A 260 17.19 -0.84 -6.34
CA VAL A 260 17.37 -0.48 -4.92
C VAL A 260 18.73 0.19 -4.69
N ILE A 261 19.79 -0.37 -5.26
CA ILE A 261 21.14 0.21 -5.20
C ILE A 261 21.15 1.62 -5.81
N ILE A 262 20.57 1.78 -7.01
CA ILE A 262 20.48 3.09 -7.69
C ILE A 262 19.70 4.09 -6.84
N TYR A 263 18.55 3.70 -6.30
CA TYR A 263 17.71 4.56 -5.46
C TYR A 263 18.50 5.10 -4.26
N LEU A 264 19.17 4.22 -3.51
CA LEU A 264 19.95 4.61 -2.35
C LEU A 264 21.18 5.45 -2.74
N ALA A 265 21.83 5.15 -3.87
CA ALA A 265 23.00 5.90 -4.34
C ALA A 265 22.67 7.35 -4.74
N ILE A 266 21.54 7.55 -5.42
CA ILE A 266 21.07 8.90 -5.77
C ILE A 266 20.89 9.73 -4.48
N VAL A 267 20.23 9.17 -3.46
CA VAL A 267 20.00 9.86 -2.18
C VAL A 267 21.30 10.03 -1.38
N LEU A 268 22.20 9.03 -1.37
CA LEU A 268 23.47 9.08 -0.65
C LEU A 268 24.38 10.20 -1.19
N ALA A 269 24.41 10.38 -2.51
CA ALA A 269 25.19 11.39 -3.19
C ALA A 269 24.52 12.78 -3.25
N GLY A 270 23.36 12.96 -2.59
CA GLY A 270 22.68 14.25 -2.47
C GLY A 270 21.95 14.69 -3.74
N PHE A 271 21.58 13.74 -4.60
CA PHE A 271 20.67 13.94 -5.73
C PHE A 271 19.22 13.66 -5.30
N ILE A 272 18.28 13.94 -6.21
CA ILE A 272 16.85 13.74 -5.98
C ILE A 272 16.36 12.60 -6.86
N VAL A 273 15.77 11.56 -6.27
CA VAL A 273 15.12 10.50 -7.04
C VAL A 273 13.85 11.02 -7.69
N VAL A 274 13.59 10.66 -8.95
CA VAL A 274 12.28 10.83 -9.59
C VAL A 274 11.71 9.44 -9.87
N SER A 275 10.76 9.04 -9.03
CA SER A 275 10.12 7.73 -9.11
C SER A 275 9.09 7.67 -10.25
N ILE A 276 9.34 6.84 -11.28
CA ILE A 276 8.44 6.63 -12.42
C ILE A 276 8.07 5.14 -12.50
N ALA A 277 6.78 4.84 -12.71
CA ALA A 277 6.34 3.46 -12.85
C ALA A 277 6.69 2.92 -14.24
N ASP A 278 7.37 1.77 -14.27
CA ASP A 278 7.79 1.00 -15.45
C ASP A 278 6.65 0.60 -16.41
N SER A 279 5.41 0.60 -15.89
CA SER A 279 4.22 0.37 -16.69
C SER A 279 3.81 1.54 -17.59
N PHE A 280 4.32 2.76 -17.38
CA PHE A 280 3.79 3.95 -18.04
C PHE A 280 4.10 4.03 -19.55
N ALA A 281 3.21 4.72 -20.26
CA ALA A 281 3.39 5.05 -21.67
C ALA A 281 4.43 6.18 -21.84
N PRO A 282 5.05 6.33 -23.03
CA PRO A 282 6.08 7.36 -23.28
C PRO A 282 5.65 8.78 -22.87
N LYS A 283 4.42 9.16 -23.15
CA LYS A 283 3.90 10.50 -22.80
C LYS A 283 3.84 10.74 -21.29
N GLU A 284 3.52 9.71 -20.52
CA GLU A 284 3.45 9.78 -19.06
C GLU A 284 4.86 9.87 -18.46
N ILE A 285 5.82 9.13 -19.03
CA ILE A 285 7.25 9.24 -18.68
C ILE A 285 7.74 10.67 -18.97
N ALA A 286 7.49 11.18 -20.18
CA ALA A 286 7.88 12.52 -20.63
C ALA A 286 7.37 13.62 -19.71
N THR A 287 6.09 13.51 -19.32
CA THR A 287 5.45 14.48 -18.43
C THR A 287 6.13 14.50 -17.07
N ARG A 288 6.48 13.34 -16.50
CA ARG A 288 7.16 13.25 -15.19
C ARG A 288 8.59 13.79 -15.26
N LEU A 289 9.34 13.45 -16.31
CA LEU A 289 10.70 13.96 -16.55
C LEU A 289 10.70 15.50 -16.68
N ARG A 290 9.77 16.05 -17.46
CA ARG A 290 9.61 17.50 -17.62
C ARG A 290 9.24 18.19 -16.30
N VAL A 291 8.24 17.66 -15.59
CA VAL A 291 7.72 18.29 -14.36
C VAL A 291 8.77 18.26 -13.25
N SER A 292 9.54 17.18 -13.11
CA SER A 292 10.63 17.08 -12.13
C SER A 292 11.92 17.77 -12.58
N LYS A 293 12.01 18.18 -13.86
CA LYS A 293 13.23 18.70 -14.49
C LYS A 293 14.40 17.71 -14.40
N ALA A 294 14.10 16.42 -14.61
CA ALA A 294 15.09 15.36 -14.53
C ALA A 294 16.26 15.59 -15.50
N LYS A 295 17.49 15.34 -15.04
CA LYS A 295 18.73 15.48 -15.82
C LYS A 295 19.18 14.18 -16.47
N GLY A 296 18.76 13.05 -15.92
CA GLY A 296 18.99 11.72 -16.48
C GLY A 296 17.97 10.73 -15.97
N ILE A 297 18.02 9.52 -16.52
CA ILE A 297 17.10 8.43 -16.21
C ILE A 297 17.84 7.09 -16.20
N PHE A 298 17.65 6.31 -15.15
CA PHE A 298 17.99 4.89 -15.14
C PHE A 298 16.80 4.08 -15.65
N THR A 299 17.05 3.20 -16.62
CA THR A 299 16.03 2.35 -17.25
C THR A 299 16.60 0.98 -17.59
N GLN A 300 15.73 0.03 -17.95
CA GLN A 300 16.15 -1.23 -18.57
C GLN A 300 15.93 -1.24 -20.08
N ASP A 301 16.64 -2.12 -20.78
CA ASP A 301 16.39 -2.42 -22.18
C ASP A 301 14.96 -2.96 -22.39
N PHE A 302 14.55 -3.94 -21.57
CA PHE A 302 13.23 -4.55 -21.56
C PHE A 302 12.66 -4.73 -20.15
N ILE A 303 11.33 -4.83 -20.04
CA ILE A 303 10.69 -5.48 -18.90
C ILE A 303 10.48 -6.94 -19.29
N VAL A 304 10.95 -7.87 -18.45
CA VAL A 304 10.65 -9.30 -18.58
C VAL A 304 9.64 -9.70 -17.53
N ARG A 305 8.44 -10.12 -17.95
CA ARG A 305 7.36 -10.49 -17.03
C ARG A 305 6.41 -11.50 -17.68
N GLY A 306 6.11 -12.59 -16.97
CA GLY A 306 5.25 -13.67 -17.45
C GLY A 306 5.78 -14.29 -18.74
N GLY A 307 7.11 -14.43 -18.85
CA GLY A 307 7.78 -14.94 -20.06
C GLY A 307 7.75 -14.00 -21.28
N ARG A 308 7.20 -12.78 -21.16
CA ARG A 308 7.12 -11.79 -22.24
C ARG A 308 8.13 -10.67 -22.05
N LYS A 309 8.61 -10.10 -23.16
CA LYS A 309 9.49 -8.92 -23.18
C LYS A 309 8.71 -7.69 -23.63
N PHE A 310 8.82 -6.59 -22.90
CA PHE A 310 8.26 -5.28 -23.27
C PHE A 310 9.38 -4.26 -23.44
N PRO A 311 9.43 -3.48 -24.54
CA PRO A 311 10.57 -2.61 -24.85
C PRO A 311 10.54 -1.31 -24.03
N LEU A 312 11.20 -1.30 -22.87
CA LEU A 312 11.16 -0.17 -21.94
C LEU A 312 12.06 0.98 -22.40
N TYR A 313 13.30 0.69 -22.80
CA TYR A 313 14.21 1.72 -23.31
C TYR A 313 13.61 2.48 -24.50
N SER A 314 12.94 1.79 -25.42
CA SER A 314 12.26 2.45 -26.56
C SER A 314 11.16 3.41 -26.11
N ARG A 315 10.47 3.14 -24.99
CA ARG A 315 9.48 4.07 -24.43
C ARG A 315 10.15 5.32 -23.86
N VAL A 316 11.28 5.16 -23.17
CA VAL A 316 12.08 6.27 -22.62
C VAL A 316 12.62 7.15 -23.74
N VAL A 317 13.15 6.54 -24.81
CA VAL A 317 13.63 7.28 -26.00
C VAL A 317 12.50 8.07 -26.67
N ALA A 318 11.29 7.50 -26.75
CA ALA A 318 10.12 8.19 -27.29
C ALA A 318 9.54 9.27 -26.34
N ALA A 319 9.89 9.21 -25.06
CA ALA A 319 9.41 10.14 -24.03
C ALA A 319 10.24 11.43 -23.97
N ASP A 320 11.57 11.30 -23.92
CA ASP A 320 12.47 12.43 -23.70
C ASP A 320 13.85 12.19 -24.34
N SER A 321 14.57 13.29 -24.55
CA SER A 321 15.95 13.38 -24.98
C SER A 321 16.98 13.27 -23.85
N CYS A 322 16.57 13.28 -22.58
CA CYS A 322 17.49 13.22 -21.44
C CYS A 322 18.38 11.96 -21.47
N LYS A 323 19.57 12.07 -20.87
CA LYS A 323 20.58 11.00 -20.86
C LYS A 323 20.05 9.78 -20.11
N ALA A 324 20.03 8.63 -20.77
CA ALA A 324 19.65 7.36 -20.18
C ALA A 324 20.87 6.51 -19.81
N ILE A 325 20.80 5.87 -18.64
CA ILE A 325 21.70 4.80 -18.24
C ILE A 325 20.89 3.50 -18.28
N VAL A 326 21.28 2.57 -19.15
CA VAL A 326 20.49 1.41 -19.50
C VAL A 326 21.07 0.13 -18.89
N ILE A 327 20.28 -0.51 -18.04
CA ILE A 327 20.58 -1.77 -17.37
C ILE A 327 20.06 -2.93 -18.24
N PRO A 328 20.83 -4.02 -18.45
CA PRO A 328 20.32 -5.20 -19.13
C PRO A 328 19.27 -5.90 -18.26
N ALA A 329 18.12 -6.26 -18.84
CA ALA A 329 17.08 -6.99 -18.13
C ALA A 329 17.48 -8.46 -17.85
N LYS A 330 18.35 -9.03 -18.69
CA LYS A 330 18.95 -10.36 -18.51
C LYS A 330 20.39 -10.36 -19.02
N GLY A 331 21.26 -11.12 -18.38
CA GLY A 331 22.66 -11.25 -18.78
C GLY A 331 23.51 -10.04 -18.39
N LYS A 332 24.62 -9.82 -19.13
CA LYS A 332 25.63 -8.78 -18.81
C LYS A 332 25.57 -7.56 -19.73
N ASP A 333 25.01 -7.71 -20.93
CA ASP A 333 25.05 -6.71 -21.98
C ASP A 333 23.62 -6.31 -22.40
N VAL A 334 23.44 -5.04 -22.76
CA VAL A 334 22.13 -4.50 -23.18
C VAL A 334 21.72 -5.07 -24.54
N GLY A 335 20.48 -5.51 -24.67
CA GLY A 335 19.94 -6.12 -25.89
C GLY A 335 19.41 -5.14 -26.93
N VAL A 336 19.79 -3.86 -26.86
CA VAL A 336 19.29 -2.76 -27.71
C VAL A 336 20.42 -1.84 -28.15
N GLN A 337 20.26 -1.19 -29.31
CA GLN A 337 21.15 -0.14 -29.75
C GLN A 337 20.85 1.16 -28.98
N LEU A 338 21.86 1.70 -28.31
CA LEU A 338 21.74 2.94 -27.54
C LEU A 338 21.95 4.19 -28.42
N ARG A 339 21.31 5.29 -28.05
CA ARG A 339 21.62 6.64 -28.59
C ARG A 339 23.03 7.04 -28.19
N GLU A 340 23.67 7.92 -28.96
CA GLU A 340 25.06 8.34 -28.71
C GLU A 340 25.28 8.95 -27.31
N GLN A 341 24.30 9.66 -26.78
CA GLN A 341 24.39 10.28 -25.45
C GLN A 341 24.12 9.32 -24.28
N ASP A 342 23.56 8.15 -24.55
CA ASP A 342 23.15 7.18 -23.53
C ASP A 342 24.28 6.18 -23.22
N LEU A 343 24.27 5.64 -22.00
CA LEU A 343 25.30 4.71 -21.54
C LEU A 343 24.69 3.36 -21.18
N SER A 344 25.41 2.28 -21.46
CA SER A 344 25.11 1.01 -20.81
C SER A 344 25.56 1.06 -19.35
N TRP A 345 24.90 0.26 -18.51
CA TRP A 345 25.26 0.12 -17.09
C TRP A 345 26.76 -0.18 -16.88
N LYS A 346 27.32 -1.05 -17.72
CA LYS A 346 28.74 -1.41 -17.70
C LYS A 346 29.65 -0.20 -17.94
N ILE A 347 29.37 0.59 -18.98
CA ILE A 347 30.17 1.79 -19.29
C ILE A 347 30.02 2.83 -18.17
N PHE A 348 28.80 3.03 -17.68
CA PHE A 348 28.52 3.94 -16.57
C PHE A 348 29.36 3.59 -15.33
N LEU A 349 29.38 2.32 -14.89
CA LEU A 349 30.19 1.90 -13.75
C LEU A 349 31.70 2.00 -14.00
N SER A 350 32.17 1.69 -15.22
CA SER A 350 33.61 1.80 -15.54
C SER A 350 34.14 3.24 -15.54
N SER A 351 33.26 4.25 -15.50
CA SER A 351 33.66 5.66 -15.43
C SER A 351 34.50 5.99 -14.19
N VAL A 352 34.42 5.16 -13.14
CA VAL A 352 35.14 5.34 -11.88
C VAL A 352 36.28 4.34 -11.66
N ASP A 353 36.61 3.51 -12.66
CA ASP A 353 37.70 2.52 -12.56
C ASP A 353 39.07 3.16 -12.33
N HIS A 354 39.21 4.46 -12.63
CA HIS A 354 40.42 5.24 -12.39
C HIS A 354 40.60 5.65 -10.91
N LEU A 355 39.56 5.51 -10.06
CA LEU A 355 39.64 5.82 -8.64
C LEU A 355 40.34 4.70 -7.87
N SER A 356 41.19 5.04 -6.89
CA SER A 356 41.88 4.04 -6.06
C SER A 356 40.95 3.28 -5.11
N SER A 357 39.76 3.81 -4.81
CA SER A 357 38.78 3.18 -3.92
C SER A 357 37.35 3.47 -4.43
N PRO A 358 36.93 2.85 -5.55
CA PRO A 358 35.67 3.18 -6.20
C PRO A 358 34.44 2.79 -5.37
N ASN A 359 34.59 1.87 -4.41
CA ASN A 359 33.52 1.45 -3.50
C ASN A 359 33.49 2.26 -2.19
N TYR A 360 34.23 3.36 -2.10
CA TYR A 360 34.19 4.27 -0.94
C TYR A 360 33.62 5.63 -1.38
N TYR A 361 32.58 6.09 -0.68
CA TYR A 361 31.92 7.36 -0.96
C TYR A 361 31.62 8.10 0.34
N SER A 362 31.88 9.41 0.40
CA SER A 362 31.51 10.24 1.55
C SER A 362 30.07 10.74 1.38
N PRO A 363 29.13 10.36 2.26
CA PRO A 363 27.73 10.75 2.11
C PRO A 363 27.54 12.27 2.09
N VAL A 364 26.61 12.74 1.25
CA VAL A 364 26.27 14.16 1.21
C VAL A 364 25.20 14.44 2.27
N TYR A 365 25.63 15.08 3.35
CA TYR A 365 24.76 15.47 4.46
C TYR A 365 23.92 16.70 4.08
N GLN A 366 22.61 16.61 4.32
CA GLN A 366 21.63 17.62 3.92
C GLN A 366 20.70 17.96 5.09
N PRO A 367 20.10 19.17 5.10
CA PRO A 367 19.01 19.50 6.01
C PRO A 367 17.85 18.50 5.94
N ILE A 368 17.07 18.44 7.02
CA ILE A 368 15.94 17.52 7.17
C ILE A 368 14.84 17.73 6.09
N ASP A 369 14.68 18.95 5.60
CA ASP A 369 13.66 19.36 4.62
C ASP A 369 14.14 19.29 3.16
N SER A 370 15.39 18.87 2.93
CA SER A 370 15.92 18.59 1.60
C SER A 370 15.12 17.47 0.94
N VAL A 371 14.83 17.65 -0.36
CA VAL A 371 14.07 16.67 -1.15
C VAL A 371 14.94 15.45 -1.44
N THR A 372 14.40 14.26 -1.23
CA THR A 372 15.08 12.99 -1.50
C THR A 372 14.44 12.22 -2.65
N ASN A 373 13.10 12.35 -2.81
CA ASN A 373 12.34 11.70 -3.87
C ASN A 373 11.19 12.60 -4.33
N ILE A 374 10.85 12.52 -5.61
CA ILE A 374 9.65 13.11 -6.21
C ILE A 374 8.79 11.97 -6.72
N LEU A 375 7.63 11.81 -6.08
CA LEU A 375 6.58 10.89 -6.50
C LEU A 375 5.44 11.66 -7.15
N PHE A 376 4.64 10.97 -7.95
CA PHE A 376 3.52 11.58 -8.67
C PHE A 376 2.20 10.97 -8.23
N SER A 377 1.17 11.80 -8.16
CA SER A 377 -0.22 11.36 -8.01
C SER A 377 -1.10 12.02 -9.07
N SER A 378 -2.25 11.42 -9.35
CA SER A 378 -3.20 11.93 -10.34
C SER A 378 -3.66 13.36 -10.01
N GLY A 379 -3.55 14.26 -10.98
CA GLY A 379 -4.02 15.64 -10.86
C GLY A 379 -5.51 15.75 -11.23
N THR A 380 -6.26 16.60 -10.55
CA THR A 380 -7.67 16.87 -10.90
C THR A 380 -7.81 17.91 -12.02
N THR A 381 -6.72 18.61 -12.40
CA THR A 381 -6.79 19.77 -13.30
C THR A 381 -5.84 19.75 -14.51
N GLY A 382 -4.94 18.77 -14.66
CA GLY A 382 -3.88 18.83 -15.67
C GLY A 382 -2.78 17.79 -15.46
N ASP A 383 -1.53 18.26 -15.44
CA ASP A 383 -0.35 17.44 -15.13
C ASP A 383 -0.49 16.69 -13.78
N PRO A 384 0.12 15.50 -13.61
CA PRO A 384 0.15 14.80 -12.34
C PRO A 384 0.84 15.67 -11.27
N LYS A 385 0.32 15.63 -10.04
CA LYS A 385 0.89 16.38 -8.91
C LYS A 385 2.24 15.82 -8.54
N ALA A 386 3.29 16.63 -8.61
CA ALA A 386 4.64 16.29 -8.18
C ALA A 386 4.78 16.52 -6.66
N ILE A 387 4.87 15.42 -5.92
CA ILE A 387 4.88 15.35 -4.46
C ILE A 387 6.33 15.13 -4.01
N PRO A 388 6.98 16.14 -3.42
CA PRO A 388 8.32 15.98 -2.90
C PRO A 388 8.27 15.30 -1.53
N TRP A 389 9.05 14.24 -1.40
CA TRP A 389 9.47 13.63 -0.13
C TRP A 389 10.76 14.26 0.35
N THR A 390 10.90 14.33 1.67
CA THR A 390 12.11 14.85 2.33
C THR A 390 12.77 13.76 3.14
N GLN A 391 13.78 14.10 3.95
CA GLN A 391 14.38 13.13 4.88
C GLN A 391 13.43 12.70 6.01
N LEU A 392 12.32 13.43 6.25
CA LEU A 392 11.27 13.05 7.21
C LEU A 392 10.40 11.89 6.73
N SER A 393 10.13 11.84 5.41
CA SER A 393 9.18 10.90 4.81
C SER A 393 9.56 9.44 5.08
N PRO A 394 10.84 9.02 4.93
CA PRO A 394 11.30 7.68 5.31
C PRO A 394 11.13 7.34 6.79
N MET A 395 11.37 8.29 7.69
CA MET A 395 11.26 8.07 9.14
C MET A 395 9.82 7.72 9.51
N ARG A 396 8.85 8.41 8.90
CA ARG A 396 7.44 8.13 9.09
C ARG A 396 7.06 6.75 8.57
N ALA A 397 7.46 6.41 7.34
CA ALA A 397 7.20 5.11 6.73
C ALA A 397 7.72 3.94 7.57
N ALA A 398 8.97 4.08 8.06
CA ALA A 398 9.59 3.09 8.92
C ALA A 398 8.90 2.95 10.28
N ALA A 399 8.53 4.08 10.92
CA ALA A 399 7.82 4.08 12.20
C ALA A 399 6.45 3.39 12.13
N ASP A 400 5.67 3.63 11.07
CA ASP A 400 4.37 2.96 10.91
C ASP A 400 4.54 1.45 10.69
N SER A 401 5.53 1.04 9.89
CA SER A 401 5.81 -0.39 9.68
C SER A 401 6.34 -1.07 10.94
N TRP A 402 7.18 -0.37 11.70
CA TRP A 402 7.68 -0.83 12.99
C TRP A 402 6.55 -1.02 14.00
N ALA A 403 5.62 -0.07 14.09
CA ALA A 403 4.55 -0.10 15.08
C ALA A 403 3.38 -1.03 14.72
N PHE A 404 2.97 -1.06 13.45
CA PHE A 404 1.70 -1.68 13.03
C PHE A 404 1.87 -2.99 12.25
N CYS A 405 2.93 -3.12 11.45
CA CYS A 405 3.33 -4.40 10.87
C CYS A 405 4.27 -5.18 11.80
N ASP A 406 4.66 -4.57 12.92
CA ASP A 406 5.60 -5.13 13.89
C ASP A 406 6.90 -5.56 13.21
N CYS A 407 7.45 -4.72 12.32
CA CYS A 407 8.66 -5.04 11.57
C CYS A 407 9.85 -5.17 12.53
N GLN A 408 10.36 -6.38 12.71
CA GLN A 408 11.41 -6.73 13.65
C GLN A 408 12.70 -7.18 12.93
N ILE A 409 13.81 -7.17 13.68
CA ILE A 409 15.07 -7.76 13.23
C ILE A 409 14.84 -9.24 12.93
N GLY A 410 15.37 -9.70 11.79
CA GLY A 410 15.23 -11.09 11.33
C GLY A 410 13.96 -11.35 10.52
N ASP A 411 13.02 -10.41 10.43
CA ASP A 411 11.90 -10.53 9.49
C ASP A 411 12.38 -10.47 8.04
N VAL A 412 11.66 -11.18 7.17
CA VAL A 412 11.80 -11.09 5.72
C VAL A 412 10.52 -10.49 5.16
N PHE A 413 10.62 -9.26 4.64
CA PHE A 413 9.48 -8.47 4.19
C PHE A 413 9.44 -8.42 2.66
N CYS A 414 8.39 -9.00 2.09
CA CYS A 414 8.12 -9.02 0.66
C CYS A 414 6.86 -8.18 0.35
N TRP A 415 6.93 -7.31 -0.67
CA TRP A 415 5.74 -6.68 -1.25
C TRP A 415 5.90 -6.60 -2.78
N PRO A 416 5.02 -7.22 -3.58
CA PRO A 416 5.00 -7.05 -5.03
C PRO A 416 4.64 -5.63 -5.44
N THR A 417 5.64 -4.76 -5.61
CA THR A 417 5.48 -3.36 -5.98
C THR A 417 6.64 -2.89 -6.89
N ASN A 418 6.63 -1.63 -7.30
CA ASN A 418 7.75 -0.97 -7.96
C ASN A 418 8.10 0.37 -7.28
N LEU A 419 9.23 0.98 -7.67
CA LEU A 419 9.68 2.26 -7.12
C LEU A 419 8.86 3.48 -7.58
N GLY A 420 8.07 3.33 -8.66
CA GLY A 420 7.18 4.37 -9.17
C GLY A 420 5.94 4.59 -8.32
N TRP A 421 5.55 3.60 -7.52
CA TRP A 421 4.48 3.71 -6.53
C TRP A 421 5.05 4.02 -5.16
N VAL A 422 4.28 4.74 -4.33
CA VAL A 422 4.68 5.11 -2.96
C VAL A 422 5.12 3.91 -2.11
N MET A 423 4.51 2.74 -2.33
CA MET A 423 4.82 1.53 -1.57
C MET A 423 6.24 1.02 -1.81
N GLY A 424 6.85 1.27 -2.98
CA GLY A 424 8.23 0.87 -3.24
C GLY A 424 9.23 1.54 -2.29
N PRO A 425 9.31 2.88 -2.28
CA PRO A 425 10.11 3.62 -1.30
C PRO A 425 9.72 3.32 0.15
N ILE A 426 8.43 3.18 0.49
CA ILE A 426 8.01 2.78 1.85
C ILE A 426 8.68 1.46 2.22
N LEU A 427 8.56 0.41 1.39
CA LEU A 427 9.12 -0.90 1.66
C LEU A 427 10.65 -0.85 1.91
N LEU A 428 11.39 -0.09 1.09
CA LEU A 428 12.84 0.06 1.27
C LEU A 428 13.19 0.60 2.66
N TYR A 429 12.56 1.70 3.05
CA TYR A 429 12.83 2.34 4.32
C TYR A 429 12.30 1.54 5.50
N SER A 430 11.13 0.90 5.34
CA SER A 430 10.59 -0.03 6.33
C SER A 430 11.54 -1.18 6.62
N CYS A 431 12.23 -1.72 5.61
CA CYS A 431 13.20 -2.79 5.85
C CYS A 431 14.49 -2.26 6.48
N PHE A 432 15.16 -1.33 5.80
CA PHE A 432 16.52 -0.98 6.17
C PHE A 432 16.63 -0.14 7.44
N LEU A 433 15.61 0.64 7.79
CA LEU A 433 15.61 1.42 9.04
C LEU A 433 15.14 0.61 10.25
N ASN A 434 14.43 -0.51 10.05
CA ASN A 434 14.00 -1.42 11.12
C ASN A 434 14.90 -2.66 11.29
N GLY A 435 15.83 -2.88 10.36
CA GLY A 435 16.76 -4.01 10.41
C GLY A 435 16.19 -5.34 9.89
N SER A 436 15.10 -5.29 9.11
CA SER A 436 14.56 -6.47 8.43
C SER A 436 15.16 -6.65 7.03
N THR A 437 15.01 -7.86 6.48
CA THR A 437 15.48 -8.23 5.14
C THR A 437 14.42 -7.88 4.10
N LEU A 438 14.84 -7.21 3.03
CA LEU A 438 14.00 -6.93 1.87
C LEU A 438 13.96 -8.15 0.93
N ALA A 439 12.76 -8.66 0.61
CA ALA A 439 12.57 -9.73 -0.37
C ALA A 439 12.04 -9.19 -1.70
N LEU A 440 12.74 -9.52 -2.81
CA LEU A 440 12.39 -9.09 -4.16
C LEU A 440 12.21 -10.27 -5.11
N TYR A 441 11.07 -10.33 -5.78
CA TYR A 441 10.85 -11.27 -6.88
C TYR A 441 10.93 -10.50 -8.21
N HIS A 442 11.92 -10.81 -9.04
CA HIS A 442 12.11 -10.17 -10.34
C HIS A 442 11.25 -10.88 -11.39
N GLY A 443 9.94 -10.65 -11.35
CA GLY A 443 9.01 -11.38 -12.20
C GLY A 443 7.55 -11.00 -12.02
N SER A 444 6.67 -11.79 -12.63
CA SER A 444 5.23 -11.66 -12.40
C SER A 444 4.86 -12.18 -11.01
N PRO A 445 4.18 -11.40 -10.16
CA PRO A 445 3.69 -11.92 -8.89
C PRO A 445 2.43 -12.77 -9.04
N LEU A 446 1.93 -13.03 -10.27
CA LEU A 446 0.63 -13.67 -10.51
C LEU A 446 0.69 -15.19 -10.64
N ASP A 447 1.88 -15.78 -10.61
CA ASP A 447 2.09 -17.20 -10.86
C ASP A 447 2.71 -17.93 -9.65
N ARG A 448 2.88 -19.25 -9.82
CA ARG A 448 3.42 -20.14 -8.79
C ARG A 448 4.87 -19.80 -8.41
N GLY A 449 5.68 -19.27 -9.33
CA GLY A 449 7.08 -18.98 -9.07
C GLY A 449 7.25 -17.92 -7.99
N PHE A 450 6.37 -16.90 -7.99
CA PHE A 450 6.29 -15.94 -6.90
C PHE A 450 5.96 -16.60 -5.55
N GLY A 451 4.93 -17.45 -5.51
CA GLY A 451 4.56 -18.13 -4.27
C GLY A 451 5.65 -19.05 -3.73
N LYS A 452 6.36 -19.74 -4.62
CA LYS A 452 7.52 -20.56 -4.27
C LYS A 452 8.69 -19.71 -3.76
N PHE A 453 8.92 -18.53 -4.33
CA PHE A 453 9.89 -17.58 -3.77
C PHE A 453 9.50 -17.13 -2.36
N VAL A 454 8.23 -16.80 -2.11
CA VAL A 454 7.75 -16.41 -0.77
C VAL A 454 8.06 -17.50 0.27
N GLN A 455 7.80 -18.77 -0.08
CA GLN A 455 8.13 -19.92 0.76
C GLN A 455 9.65 -20.07 0.95
N ASP A 456 10.41 -20.16 -0.14
CA ASP A 456 11.85 -20.48 -0.11
C ASP A 456 12.69 -19.35 0.52
N ALA A 457 12.24 -18.10 0.41
CA ALA A 457 12.90 -16.95 1.04
C ALA A 457 12.55 -16.79 2.53
N GLY A 458 11.61 -17.59 3.07
CA GLY A 458 11.19 -17.50 4.46
C GLY A 458 10.48 -16.19 4.78
N VAL A 459 9.63 -15.69 3.88
CA VAL A 459 8.88 -14.44 4.07
C VAL A 459 8.02 -14.52 5.33
N THR A 460 8.22 -13.57 6.25
CA THR A 460 7.44 -13.45 7.49
C THR A 460 6.36 -12.37 7.38
N ILE A 461 6.61 -11.33 6.58
CA ILE A 461 5.64 -10.25 6.29
C ILE A 461 5.39 -10.22 4.78
N LEU A 462 4.16 -10.53 4.37
CA LEU A 462 3.76 -10.47 2.96
C LEU A 462 2.78 -9.33 2.72
N GLY A 463 3.25 -8.31 2.03
CA GLY A 463 2.44 -7.25 1.47
C GLY A 463 1.73 -7.66 0.17
N THR A 464 0.50 -7.19 -0.03
CA THR A 464 -0.29 -7.49 -1.22
C THR A 464 -1.24 -6.35 -1.61
N VAL A 465 -1.87 -6.49 -2.77
CA VAL A 465 -3.06 -5.73 -3.15
C VAL A 465 -4.21 -6.70 -3.37
N PRO A 466 -5.47 -6.35 -3.04
CA PRO A 466 -6.62 -7.27 -3.14
C PRO A 466 -6.75 -7.97 -4.51
N SER A 467 -6.46 -7.25 -5.60
CA SER A 467 -6.50 -7.82 -6.95
C SER A 467 -5.50 -8.95 -7.21
N LEU A 468 -4.35 -8.96 -6.52
CA LEU A 468 -3.39 -10.09 -6.58
C LEU A 468 -3.94 -11.31 -5.85
N VAL A 469 -4.49 -11.11 -4.64
CA VAL A 469 -5.06 -12.18 -3.82
C VAL A 469 -6.17 -12.91 -4.58
N LYS A 470 -7.07 -12.13 -5.19
CA LYS A 470 -8.11 -12.66 -6.05
C LYS A 470 -7.57 -13.47 -7.22
N ALA A 471 -6.50 -12.99 -7.87
CA ALA A 471 -5.87 -13.72 -8.96
C ALA A 471 -5.31 -15.06 -8.48
N TRP A 472 -4.55 -15.07 -7.38
CA TRP A 472 -3.95 -16.28 -6.81
C TRP A 472 -4.99 -17.33 -6.43
N LYS A 473 -6.07 -16.90 -5.80
CA LYS A 473 -7.21 -17.75 -5.44
C LYS A 473 -7.89 -18.34 -6.67
N ASN A 474 -8.19 -17.52 -7.69
CA ASN A 474 -8.91 -17.97 -8.88
C ASN A 474 -8.08 -18.92 -9.76
N THR A 475 -6.76 -18.71 -9.84
CA THR A 475 -5.87 -19.55 -10.62
C THR A 475 -5.35 -20.76 -9.84
N GLN A 476 -5.57 -20.80 -8.53
CA GLN A 476 -5.06 -21.83 -7.62
C GLN A 476 -3.54 -21.99 -7.69
N CYS A 477 -2.81 -20.96 -8.16
CA CYS A 477 -1.38 -21.08 -8.41
C CYS A 477 -0.54 -21.26 -7.13
N MET A 478 -1.14 -20.98 -5.96
CA MET A 478 -0.50 -21.10 -4.65
C MET A 478 -0.77 -22.43 -3.94
N ASP A 479 -1.52 -23.35 -4.55
CA ASP A 479 -1.86 -24.63 -3.92
C ASP A 479 -0.62 -25.49 -3.64
N GLY A 480 -0.60 -26.15 -2.47
CA GLY A 480 0.51 -26.99 -2.03
C GLY A 480 1.79 -26.23 -1.63
N LEU A 481 1.77 -24.90 -1.57
CA LEU A 481 2.85 -24.11 -0.97
C LEU A 481 2.64 -23.96 0.54
N ASP A 482 3.73 -23.94 1.28
CA ASP A 482 3.76 -23.71 2.72
C ASP A 482 4.04 -22.22 3.02
N TRP A 483 2.97 -21.51 3.37
CA TRP A 483 3.03 -20.11 3.80
C TRP A 483 2.90 -19.94 5.32
N THR A 484 3.08 -21.02 6.10
CA THR A 484 2.89 -20.99 7.55
C THR A 484 3.94 -20.18 8.31
N GLN A 485 5.09 -19.88 7.69
CA GLN A 485 6.09 -18.94 8.23
C GLN A 485 5.63 -17.47 8.21
N ILE A 486 4.65 -17.12 7.37
CA ILE A 486 4.10 -15.77 7.34
C ILE A 486 3.41 -15.52 8.69
N ARG A 487 3.88 -14.50 9.42
CA ARG A 487 3.29 -14.08 10.70
C ARG A 487 2.21 -13.02 10.52
N LEU A 488 2.25 -12.28 9.41
CA LEU A 488 1.36 -11.17 9.11
C LEU A 488 1.31 -10.89 7.60
N PHE A 489 0.12 -10.58 7.11
CA PHE A 489 -0.06 -9.97 5.80
C PHE A 489 -0.33 -8.48 5.95
N ALA A 490 -0.03 -7.71 4.91
CA ALA A 490 -0.44 -6.31 4.82
C ALA A 490 -1.15 -6.08 3.47
N SER A 491 -2.24 -5.32 3.47
CA SER A 491 -3.02 -5.03 2.26
C SER A 491 -3.14 -3.52 2.09
N THR A 492 -2.90 -3.02 0.88
CA THR A 492 -3.18 -1.63 0.54
C THR A 492 -3.58 -1.48 -0.92
N GLY A 493 -3.90 -0.25 -1.31
CA GLY A 493 -4.12 0.10 -2.71
C GLY A 493 -5.52 -0.20 -3.21
N GLU A 494 -6.29 -1.11 -2.64
CA GLU A 494 -7.72 -1.31 -2.98
C GLU A 494 -8.50 -1.65 -1.70
N ALA A 495 -9.83 -1.56 -1.75
CA ALA A 495 -10.65 -2.12 -0.69
C ALA A 495 -10.65 -3.65 -0.79
N SER A 496 -10.29 -4.33 0.29
CA SER A 496 -10.22 -5.79 0.32
C SER A 496 -11.62 -6.42 0.29
N ASN A 497 -11.68 -7.65 -0.23
CA ASN A 497 -12.89 -8.46 -0.22
C ASN A 497 -12.78 -9.53 0.86
N VAL A 498 -13.82 -9.67 1.68
CA VAL A 498 -13.87 -10.61 2.81
C VAL A 498 -13.52 -12.04 2.40
N ASP A 499 -14.00 -12.51 1.25
CA ASP A 499 -13.78 -13.90 0.82
C ASP A 499 -12.38 -14.13 0.25
N ASP A 500 -11.76 -13.09 -0.31
CA ASP A 500 -10.37 -13.15 -0.79
C ASP A 500 -9.39 -13.07 0.39
N ASP A 501 -9.68 -12.21 1.38
CA ASP A 501 -8.92 -12.12 2.62
C ASP A 501 -9.03 -13.38 3.48
N LEU A 502 -10.23 -13.97 3.56
CA LEU A 502 -10.45 -15.26 4.22
C LEU A 502 -9.56 -16.34 3.58
N TRP A 503 -9.50 -16.38 2.25
CA TRP A 503 -8.62 -17.30 1.53
C TRP A 503 -7.15 -17.03 1.89
N LEU A 504 -6.69 -15.78 1.81
CA LEU A 504 -5.31 -15.40 2.08
C LEU A 504 -4.89 -15.77 3.51
N SER A 505 -5.65 -15.31 4.48
CA SER A 505 -5.39 -15.52 5.91
C SER A 505 -5.41 -17.01 6.26
N SER A 506 -6.28 -17.81 5.63
CA SER A 506 -6.33 -19.27 5.83
C SER A 506 -5.02 -19.97 5.46
N ARG A 507 -4.21 -19.41 4.54
CA ARG A 507 -2.94 -20.01 4.11
C ARG A 507 -1.88 -20.03 5.22
N SER A 508 -2.09 -19.28 6.30
CA SER A 508 -1.17 -19.22 7.45
C SER A 508 -1.89 -19.36 8.81
N TYR A 509 -2.95 -20.17 8.88
CA TYR A 509 -3.73 -20.35 10.12
C TYR A 509 -4.34 -19.04 10.66
N TYR A 510 -4.89 -18.25 9.76
CA TYR A 510 -5.57 -17.00 10.06
C TYR A 510 -4.68 -15.95 10.72
N LYS A 511 -3.42 -15.82 10.29
CA LYS A 511 -2.61 -14.66 10.68
C LYS A 511 -3.27 -13.35 10.24
N PRO A 512 -3.07 -12.25 10.99
CA PRO A 512 -3.75 -11.01 10.72
C PRO A 512 -3.31 -10.41 9.38
N ILE A 513 -4.24 -9.72 8.75
CA ILE A 513 -4.06 -8.89 7.58
C ILE A 513 -4.17 -7.45 8.08
N ILE A 514 -3.09 -6.70 8.00
CA ILE A 514 -3.07 -5.29 8.35
C ILE A 514 -3.50 -4.50 7.12
N GLU A 515 -4.78 -4.13 7.12
CA GLU A 515 -5.32 -3.18 6.16
C GLU A 515 -4.65 -1.83 6.33
N CYS A 516 -4.21 -1.20 5.24
CA CYS A 516 -3.47 0.07 5.26
C CYS A 516 -4.10 1.06 4.27
N CYS A 517 -4.52 2.24 4.76
CA CYS A 517 -5.02 3.31 3.90
C CYS A 517 -4.18 4.58 4.08
N GLY A 518 -3.62 5.06 2.97
CA GLY A 518 -2.65 6.13 2.97
C GLY A 518 -2.56 6.88 1.65
N GLY A 519 -1.52 7.69 1.56
CA GLY A 519 -1.29 8.53 0.38
C GLY A 519 0.17 8.86 0.17
N THR A 520 0.52 9.06 -1.10
CA THR A 520 1.83 9.55 -1.53
C THR A 520 2.22 10.83 -0.80
N GLU A 521 1.25 11.69 -0.53
CA GLU A 521 1.44 12.97 0.16
C GLU A 521 1.69 12.85 1.67
N LEU A 522 1.37 11.71 2.28
CA LEU A 522 1.55 11.44 3.72
C LEU A 522 2.81 10.63 4.02
N SER A 523 3.36 9.95 3.00
CA SER A 523 4.46 9.00 3.16
C SER A 523 4.13 7.86 4.15
N SER A 524 2.85 7.53 4.26
CA SER A 524 2.28 6.84 5.42
C SER A 524 0.83 6.41 5.17
N SER A 525 0.34 5.53 6.04
CA SER A 525 -1.09 5.25 6.24
C SER A 525 -1.65 6.10 7.39
N TYR A 526 -2.80 6.73 7.17
CA TYR A 526 -3.48 7.52 8.21
C TYR A 526 -4.46 6.66 9.04
N ILE A 527 -5.03 5.62 8.44
CA ILE A 527 -5.75 4.54 9.11
C ILE A 527 -5.17 3.19 8.71
N LEU A 528 -5.12 2.26 9.65
CA LEU A 528 -4.56 0.93 9.48
C LEU A 528 -5.06 -0.08 10.52
N GLY A 529 -4.82 -1.37 10.27
CA GLY A 529 -4.96 -2.42 11.26
C GLY A 529 -3.89 -2.33 12.37
N SER A 530 -4.13 -2.92 13.53
CA SER A 530 -3.17 -2.98 14.63
C SER A 530 -3.17 -4.34 15.31
N LEU A 531 -1.98 -4.88 15.56
CA LEU A 531 -1.78 -6.10 16.34
C LEU A 531 -2.17 -5.96 17.83
N LEU A 532 -2.63 -4.79 18.26
CA LEU A 532 -3.15 -4.55 19.61
C LEU A 532 -4.68 -4.47 19.65
N GLN A 533 -5.36 -4.64 18.51
CA GLN A 533 -6.82 -4.64 18.39
C GLN A 533 -7.30 -5.86 17.59
N PRO A 534 -8.53 -6.38 17.84
CA PRO A 534 -9.13 -7.40 16.99
C PRO A 534 -9.18 -6.96 15.51
N GLN A 535 -9.05 -7.89 14.57
CA GLN A 535 -9.09 -7.58 13.14
C GLN A 535 -10.35 -8.15 12.48
N SER A 536 -10.90 -7.39 11.53
CA SER A 536 -11.98 -7.81 10.63
C SER A 536 -11.54 -7.60 9.19
N PHE A 537 -11.92 -8.52 8.29
CA PHE A 537 -11.54 -8.45 6.89
C PHE A 537 -12.09 -7.18 6.21
N GLY A 538 -11.26 -6.51 5.41
CA GLY A 538 -11.63 -5.26 4.74
C GLY A 538 -11.93 -4.05 5.65
N ALA A 539 -11.57 -4.11 6.93
CA ALA A 539 -11.78 -3.01 7.88
C ALA A 539 -10.48 -2.58 8.56
N PHE A 540 -10.38 -1.30 8.90
CA PHE A 540 -9.23 -0.71 9.59
C PHE A 540 -9.57 -0.53 11.07
N SER A 541 -8.75 -1.06 11.97
CA SER A 541 -9.04 -1.00 13.41
C SER A 541 -8.72 0.34 14.06
N THR A 542 -7.85 1.16 13.46
CA THR A 542 -7.33 2.37 14.13
C THR A 542 -6.76 3.41 13.16
N ALA A 543 -6.49 4.61 13.69
CA ALA A 543 -5.60 5.58 13.08
C ALA A 543 -4.13 5.27 13.40
N SER A 544 -3.20 5.75 12.59
CA SER A 544 -1.76 5.62 12.90
C SER A 544 -1.34 6.55 14.05
N MET A 545 -0.24 6.21 14.73
CA MET A 545 0.24 7.02 15.86
C MET A 545 0.51 8.46 15.42
N THR A 546 0.15 9.40 16.29
CA THR A 546 0.16 10.86 16.06
C THR A 546 -0.80 11.39 14.99
N THR A 547 -1.55 10.51 14.32
CA THR A 547 -2.51 10.92 13.29
C THR A 547 -3.85 11.30 13.91
N GLY A 548 -4.20 12.58 13.83
CA GLY A 548 -5.55 13.06 14.15
C GLY A 548 -6.38 13.29 12.89
N PHE A 549 -7.67 12.95 12.94
CA PHE A 549 -8.62 13.28 11.89
C PHE A 549 -10.06 13.36 12.41
N VAL A 550 -10.94 13.95 11.60
CA VAL A 550 -12.39 13.96 11.82
C VAL A 550 -13.11 13.45 10.57
N ILE A 551 -14.32 12.93 10.76
CA ILE A 551 -15.25 12.58 9.68
C ILE A 551 -16.30 13.69 9.60
N LEU A 552 -16.39 14.34 8.44
CA LEU A 552 -17.24 15.49 8.19
C LEU A 552 -18.52 15.08 7.47
N ASP A 553 -19.65 15.63 7.89
CA ASP A 553 -20.91 15.54 7.16
C ASP A 553 -20.92 16.40 5.88
N GLU A 554 -22.05 16.41 5.17
CA GLU A 554 -22.23 17.18 3.93
C GLU A 554 -22.18 18.70 4.11
N HIS A 555 -22.30 19.19 5.34
CA HIS A 555 -22.18 20.60 5.71
C HIS A 555 -20.78 20.97 6.22
N GLY A 556 -19.86 20.01 6.28
CA GLY A 556 -18.51 20.21 6.81
C GLY A 556 -18.46 20.26 8.33
N VAL A 557 -19.46 19.71 9.03
CA VAL A 557 -19.47 19.58 10.48
C VAL A 557 -18.92 18.21 10.87
N ALA A 558 -18.01 18.18 11.85
CA ALA A 558 -17.42 16.93 12.33
C ALA A 558 -18.43 16.14 13.17
N TYR A 559 -18.58 14.85 12.88
CA TYR A 559 -19.31 13.92 13.75
C TYR A 559 -18.56 13.70 15.07
N PRO A 560 -19.27 13.46 16.20
CA PRO A 560 -18.66 13.05 17.48
C PRO A 560 -17.77 11.81 17.31
N SER A 561 -16.65 11.71 18.04
CA SER A 561 -15.64 10.67 17.80
C SER A 561 -16.07 9.23 18.12
N ASP A 562 -17.16 9.08 18.88
CA ASP A 562 -17.68 7.83 19.45
C ASP A 562 -18.95 7.31 18.75
N GLN A 563 -19.44 7.99 17.71
CA GLN A 563 -20.68 7.63 17.03
C GLN A 563 -20.44 7.01 15.65
N PRO A 564 -21.16 5.94 15.26
CA PRO A 564 -21.14 5.47 13.88
C PRO A 564 -21.58 6.58 12.92
N CYS A 565 -20.85 6.75 11.82
CA CYS A 565 -21.13 7.79 10.83
C CYS A 565 -20.53 7.46 9.47
N VAL A 566 -20.88 8.25 8.45
CA VAL A 566 -20.27 8.19 7.11
C VAL A 566 -20.02 9.61 6.62
N GLY A 567 -18.81 9.91 6.15
CA GLY A 567 -18.47 11.26 5.72
C GLY A 567 -17.05 11.42 5.15
N GLU A 568 -16.72 12.64 4.71
CA GLU A 568 -15.40 12.97 4.15
C GLU A 568 -14.36 13.12 5.27
N VAL A 569 -13.13 12.63 5.05
CA VAL A 569 -12.03 12.78 6.01
C VAL A 569 -11.42 14.17 5.97
N GLY A 570 -11.36 14.82 7.13
CA GLY A 570 -10.50 15.97 7.39
C GLY A 570 -9.33 15.61 8.30
N LEU A 571 -8.12 15.58 7.75
CA LEU A 571 -6.89 15.26 8.49
C LEU A 571 -6.40 16.49 9.27
N PHE A 572 -5.79 16.25 10.42
CA PHE A 572 -5.07 17.28 11.15
C PHE A 572 -3.80 17.65 10.38
N SER A 573 -3.47 18.95 10.33
CA SER A 573 -2.33 19.43 9.53
C SER A 573 -0.97 19.07 10.14
N LEU A 574 -0.89 18.85 11.46
CA LEU A 574 0.32 18.37 12.14
C LEU A 574 0.53 16.89 11.84
N TYR A 575 1.34 16.58 10.83
CA TYR A 575 1.61 15.21 10.39
C TYR A 575 3.08 15.07 9.99
N MET A 576 3.89 14.42 10.82
CA MET A 576 5.31 14.20 10.53
C MET A 576 5.50 13.37 9.26
N GLY A 577 6.36 13.82 8.35
CA GLY A 577 6.66 13.13 7.08
C GLY A 577 5.69 13.42 5.93
N ALA A 578 4.55 14.09 6.20
CA ALA A 578 3.66 14.55 5.14
C ALA A 578 4.24 15.78 4.42
N THR A 579 4.01 15.87 3.11
CA THR A 579 4.44 17.05 2.35
C THR A 579 3.46 18.21 2.57
N ASN A 580 3.99 19.42 2.74
CA ASN A 580 3.21 20.67 2.81
C ASN A 580 3.39 21.53 1.56
N ARG A 581 3.90 20.95 0.46
CA ARG A 581 4.09 21.62 -0.82
C ARG A 581 3.90 20.66 -1.99
N LEU A 582 3.59 21.21 -3.16
CA LEU A 582 3.63 20.52 -4.44
C LEU A 582 4.61 21.27 -5.36
N LEU A 583 5.34 20.56 -6.23
CA LEU A 583 6.35 21.21 -7.08
C LEU A 583 5.75 21.90 -8.31
N ASN A 584 4.53 21.51 -8.72
CA ASN A 584 3.88 21.99 -9.93
C ASN A 584 2.43 22.46 -9.71
N ALA A 585 2.01 22.61 -8.47
CA ALA A 585 0.67 23.07 -8.11
C ALA A 585 0.68 23.81 -6.77
N ASP A 586 -0.39 24.54 -6.49
CA ASP A 586 -0.59 25.22 -5.21
C ASP A 586 -1.14 24.23 -4.17
N PHE A 587 -0.36 23.99 -3.12
CA PHE A 587 -0.72 23.07 -2.03
C PHE A 587 -1.97 23.52 -1.28
N GLU A 588 -2.08 24.79 -0.92
CA GLU A 588 -3.21 25.30 -0.16
C GLU A 588 -4.49 25.18 -0.96
N LYS A 589 -4.44 25.52 -2.25
CA LYS A 589 -5.59 25.38 -3.16
C LYS A 589 -6.06 23.93 -3.28
N VAL A 590 -5.14 22.96 -3.31
CA VAL A 590 -5.46 21.54 -3.50
C VAL A 590 -5.93 20.88 -2.22
N TYR A 591 -5.25 21.13 -1.09
CA TYR A 591 -5.40 20.34 0.12
C TYR A 591 -6.02 21.09 1.30
N VAL A 592 -6.09 22.42 1.29
CA VAL A 592 -6.55 23.20 2.45
C VAL A 592 -7.83 23.97 2.14
N LYS A 593 -7.93 24.57 0.96
CA LYS A 593 -9.07 25.40 0.56
C LYS A 593 -10.38 24.61 0.61
N GLY A 594 -11.37 25.17 1.31
CA GLY A 594 -12.69 24.57 1.47
C GLY A 594 -12.79 23.52 2.58
N MET A 595 -11.71 23.29 3.35
CA MET A 595 -11.77 22.48 4.56
C MET A 595 -12.08 23.35 5.78
N PRO A 596 -12.94 22.89 6.70
CA PRO A 596 -13.26 23.64 7.92
C PRO A 596 -12.08 23.62 8.89
N LYS A 597 -12.15 24.49 9.90
CA LYS A 597 -11.29 24.38 11.09
C LYS A 597 -11.98 23.48 12.12
N HIS A 598 -11.21 22.69 12.84
CA HIS A 598 -11.68 21.89 13.97
C HIS A 598 -10.82 22.20 15.19
N ASN A 599 -11.45 22.65 16.28
CA ASN A 599 -10.76 23.09 17.51
C ASN A 599 -9.61 24.07 17.25
N GLY A 600 -9.83 25.04 16.34
CA GLY A 600 -8.83 26.03 15.94
C GLY A 600 -7.79 25.53 14.94
N MET A 601 -7.68 24.23 14.71
CA MET A 601 -6.77 23.62 13.75
C MET A 601 -7.35 23.64 12.33
N GLN A 602 -6.57 24.10 11.36
CA GLN A 602 -6.95 23.98 9.96
C GLN A 602 -6.84 22.52 9.52
N LEU A 603 -7.94 21.97 8.97
CA LEU A 603 -7.94 20.63 8.44
C LEU A 603 -7.36 20.60 7.02
N ARG A 604 -6.78 19.45 6.69
CA ARG A 604 -6.29 19.07 5.38
C ARG A 604 -7.22 18.04 4.75
N ARG A 605 -7.58 18.26 3.49
CA ARG A 605 -8.36 17.32 2.67
C ARG A 605 -7.51 16.10 2.34
N HIS A 606 -8.05 14.91 2.56
CA HIS A 606 -7.48 13.67 2.02
C HIS A 606 -8.24 13.18 0.78
N GLY A 607 -9.56 13.43 0.76
CA GLY A 607 -10.46 13.07 -0.34
C GLY A 607 -11.05 11.66 -0.23
N ASP A 608 -10.85 10.96 0.88
CA ASP A 608 -11.53 9.70 1.18
C ASP A 608 -12.84 9.94 1.93
N ILE A 609 -13.80 9.03 1.70
CA ILE A 609 -15.02 8.91 2.49
C ILE A 609 -14.87 7.68 3.37
N LEU A 610 -15.08 7.82 4.67
CA LEU A 610 -15.03 6.72 5.62
C LEU A 610 -16.40 6.47 6.23
N LYS A 611 -16.71 5.20 6.46
CA LYS A 611 -17.72 4.75 7.42
C LYS A 611 -17.01 4.38 8.71
N ARG A 612 -17.40 4.97 9.83
CA ARG A 612 -17.08 4.46 11.17
C ARG A 612 -18.20 3.55 11.65
N THR A 613 -17.87 2.33 12.07
CA THR A 613 -18.83 1.34 12.56
C THR A 613 -19.21 1.61 14.03
N ALA A 614 -20.21 0.89 14.53
CA ALA A 614 -20.59 0.98 15.94
C ALA A 614 -19.46 0.53 16.88
N ASP A 615 -18.62 -0.39 16.43
CA ASP A 615 -17.45 -0.88 17.15
C ASP A 615 -16.22 0.05 17.04
N GLY A 616 -16.35 1.21 16.36
CA GLY A 616 -15.28 2.19 16.20
C GLY A 616 -14.28 1.90 15.07
N TYR A 617 -14.50 0.87 14.27
CA TYR A 617 -13.66 0.51 13.12
C TYR A 617 -13.99 1.37 11.91
N PHE A 618 -13.07 1.44 10.95
CA PHE A 618 -13.24 2.22 9.74
C PHE A 618 -13.38 1.32 8.51
N VAL A 619 -14.23 1.73 7.58
CA VAL A 619 -14.38 1.12 6.25
C VAL A 619 -14.32 2.23 5.21
N VAL A 620 -13.44 2.10 4.22
CA VAL A 620 -13.31 3.08 3.13
C VAL A 620 -14.49 2.92 2.16
N GLN A 621 -15.22 3.99 1.94
CA GLN A 621 -16.38 4.05 1.04
C GLN A 621 -16.03 4.60 -0.37
N GLY A 622 -14.75 4.87 -0.61
CA GLY A 622 -14.23 5.42 -1.86
C GLY A 622 -13.84 6.88 -1.74
N ARG A 623 -13.83 7.58 -2.88
CA ARG A 623 -13.34 8.96 -3.00
C ARG A 623 -14.48 9.98 -3.03
N ALA A 624 -14.28 11.09 -2.31
CA ALA A 624 -15.11 12.30 -2.39
C ALA A 624 -14.80 13.13 -3.65
N ASP A 625 -13.60 12.95 -4.22
CA ASP A 625 -13.13 13.63 -5.43
C ASP A 625 -13.29 12.78 -6.70
N ASP A 626 -12.82 13.34 -7.82
CA ASP A 626 -12.88 12.75 -9.15
C ASP A 626 -11.79 11.69 -9.39
N THR A 627 -11.10 11.22 -8.35
CA THR A 627 -10.06 10.18 -8.44
C THR A 627 -10.69 8.79 -8.30
N MET A 628 -10.11 7.81 -8.98
CA MET A 628 -10.51 6.40 -8.96
C MET A 628 -9.29 5.51 -8.75
N ASN A 629 -9.52 4.27 -8.34
CA ASN A 629 -8.44 3.31 -8.13
C ASN A 629 -8.65 2.08 -9.02
N LEU A 630 -7.85 1.97 -10.08
CA LEU A 630 -7.96 0.89 -11.06
C LEU A 630 -6.79 -0.07 -10.89
N GLY A 631 -7.00 -1.18 -10.16
CA GLY A 631 -5.96 -2.19 -9.96
C GLY A 631 -4.79 -1.70 -9.10
N GLY A 632 -5.06 -0.93 -8.05
CA GLY A 632 -4.06 -0.34 -7.16
C GLY A 632 -3.45 0.96 -7.68
N VAL A 633 -3.80 1.39 -8.89
CA VAL A 633 -3.30 2.62 -9.51
C VAL A 633 -4.34 3.74 -9.37
N LYS A 634 -3.97 4.80 -8.64
CA LYS A 634 -4.78 6.02 -8.53
C LYS A 634 -4.73 6.83 -9.82
N THR A 635 -5.89 7.10 -10.42
CA THR A 635 -6.04 7.86 -11.67
C THR A 635 -7.23 8.82 -11.62
N SER A 636 -7.18 9.92 -12.38
CA SER A 636 -8.28 10.87 -12.45
C SER A 636 -9.33 10.44 -13.47
N SER A 637 -10.61 10.52 -13.10
CA SER A 637 -11.72 10.36 -14.05
C SER A 637 -11.65 11.39 -15.17
N VAL A 638 -11.28 12.64 -14.86
CA VAL A 638 -11.13 13.72 -15.84
C VAL A 638 -10.03 13.44 -16.86
N GLU A 639 -8.93 12.80 -16.44
CA GLU A 639 -7.84 12.42 -17.35
C GLU A 639 -8.28 11.33 -18.33
N ILE A 640 -9.02 10.33 -17.84
CA ILE A 640 -9.63 9.29 -18.68
C ILE A 640 -10.66 9.91 -19.64
N GLU A 641 -11.53 10.78 -19.14
CA GLU A 641 -12.57 11.47 -19.92
C GLU A 641 -11.95 12.25 -21.08
N ARG A 642 -10.90 13.05 -20.82
CA ARG A 642 -10.18 13.80 -21.87
C ARG A 642 -9.62 12.90 -22.98
N ILE A 643 -9.16 11.69 -22.64
CA ILE A 643 -8.66 10.72 -23.64
C ILE A 643 -9.82 10.14 -24.43
N CYS A 644 -10.91 9.75 -23.76
CA CYS A 644 -12.11 9.20 -24.38
C CYS A 644 -12.80 10.21 -25.31
N ASP A 645 -12.94 11.47 -24.89
CA ASP A 645 -13.52 12.56 -25.68
C ASP A 645 -12.79 12.76 -27.01
N ARG A 646 -11.46 12.58 -27.02
CA ARG A 646 -10.61 12.70 -28.22
C ARG A 646 -10.55 11.42 -29.05
N ALA A 647 -10.99 10.29 -28.51
CA ALA A 647 -10.87 8.99 -29.17
C ALA A 647 -11.96 8.72 -30.23
N SER A 648 -13.04 9.53 -30.26
CA SER A 648 -14.10 9.39 -31.26
C SER A 648 -14.86 10.70 -31.47
N GLU A 649 -14.97 11.15 -32.73
CA GLU A 649 -15.66 12.40 -33.09
C GLU A 649 -17.17 12.39 -32.77
N SER A 650 -17.76 11.20 -32.68
CA SER A 650 -19.15 10.92 -32.28
C SER A 650 -19.52 11.34 -30.85
N VAL A 651 -18.53 11.50 -29.97
CA VAL A 651 -18.71 11.77 -28.54
C VAL A 651 -18.93 13.27 -28.34
N LEU A 652 -19.95 13.63 -27.57
CA LEU A 652 -20.16 15.00 -27.08
C LEU A 652 -19.38 15.23 -25.78
N GLU A 653 -19.59 14.35 -24.81
CA GLU A 653 -18.88 14.35 -23.53
C GLU A 653 -18.86 12.95 -22.92
N THR A 654 -17.83 12.67 -22.12
CA THR A 654 -17.71 11.45 -21.33
C THR A 654 -17.68 11.72 -19.83
N ALA A 655 -18.11 10.72 -19.07
CA ALA A 655 -17.98 10.68 -17.62
C ALA A 655 -17.43 9.31 -17.21
N ALA A 656 -16.24 9.29 -16.61
CA ALA A 656 -15.61 8.07 -16.14
C ALA A 656 -15.96 7.83 -14.67
N ILE A 657 -16.40 6.61 -14.39
CA ILE A 657 -16.57 6.11 -13.02
C ILE A 657 -15.90 4.75 -12.88
N SER A 658 -15.61 4.39 -11.64
CA SER A 658 -15.17 3.07 -11.25
C SER A 658 -16.24 2.43 -10.37
N ILE A 659 -16.39 1.12 -10.50
CA ILE A 659 -17.32 0.31 -9.71
C ILE A 659 -16.62 -0.93 -9.19
N ALA A 660 -16.85 -1.27 -7.93
CA ALA A 660 -16.45 -2.57 -7.40
C ALA A 660 -17.36 -3.67 -7.97
N PRO A 661 -16.81 -4.79 -8.47
CA PRO A 661 -17.61 -5.96 -8.84
C PRO A 661 -18.32 -6.56 -7.62
N VAL A 662 -19.46 -7.23 -7.79
CA VAL A 662 -20.22 -7.84 -6.67
C VAL A 662 -19.37 -8.92 -6.00
N ASN A 663 -18.63 -9.68 -6.79
CA ASN A 663 -17.74 -10.75 -6.32
C ASN A 663 -16.34 -10.24 -5.95
N GLY A 664 -16.17 -8.96 -5.61
CA GLY A 664 -14.88 -8.35 -5.26
C GLY A 664 -13.90 -8.18 -6.43
N GLY A 665 -12.65 -7.80 -6.14
CA GLY A 665 -11.59 -7.54 -7.12
C GLY A 665 -11.46 -6.06 -7.53
N PRO A 666 -10.54 -5.76 -8.48
CA PRO A 666 -10.21 -4.38 -8.80
C PRO A 666 -11.41 -3.63 -9.38
N GLU A 667 -11.51 -2.34 -9.05
CA GLU A 667 -12.59 -1.52 -9.60
C GLU A 667 -12.56 -1.55 -11.13
N GLN A 668 -13.74 -1.69 -11.73
CA GLN A 668 -13.91 -1.76 -13.17
C GLN A 668 -14.21 -0.38 -13.72
N LEU A 669 -13.47 0.02 -14.75
CA LEU A 669 -13.67 1.30 -15.42
C LEU A 669 -14.93 1.25 -16.30
N VAL A 670 -15.87 2.16 -16.01
CA VAL A 670 -17.08 2.39 -16.79
C VAL A 670 -17.05 3.80 -17.36
N ILE A 671 -17.31 3.92 -18.66
CA ILE A 671 -17.40 5.21 -19.34
C ILE A 671 -18.85 5.47 -19.72
N PHE A 672 -19.44 6.50 -19.11
CA PHE A 672 -20.68 7.07 -19.56
C PHE A 672 -20.42 8.03 -20.73
N VAL A 673 -21.32 8.03 -21.72
CA VAL A 673 -21.14 8.80 -22.95
C VAL A 673 -22.44 9.51 -23.31
N VAL A 674 -22.35 10.80 -23.60
CA VAL A 674 -23.36 11.51 -24.37
C VAL A 674 -22.87 11.62 -25.81
N LEU A 675 -23.72 11.24 -26.77
CA LEU A 675 -23.40 11.32 -28.20
C LEU A 675 -23.82 12.67 -28.80
N LYS A 676 -23.14 13.08 -29.87
CA LYS A 676 -23.63 14.18 -30.71
C LYS A 676 -24.92 13.76 -31.42
N LYS A 677 -25.80 14.72 -31.73
CA LYS A 677 -27.20 14.53 -32.19
C LYS A 677 -27.39 13.66 -33.46
N GLU A 678 -26.33 13.27 -34.16
CA GLU A 678 -26.37 12.51 -35.43
C GLU A 678 -25.48 11.26 -35.40
N SER A 679 -25.13 10.75 -34.21
CA SER A 679 -24.25 9.60 -34.08
C SER A 679 -24.97 8.33 -33.60
N ASP A 680 -24.75 7.23 -34.33
CA ASP A 680 -25.39 5.93 -34.09
C ASP A 680 -24.42 4.89 -33.49
N ILE A 681 -23.22 5.35 -33.09
CA ILE A 681 -22.15 4.46 -32.66
C ILE A 681 -22.57 3.62 -31.45
N LYS A 682 -22.32 2.31 -31.52
CA LYS A 682 -22.71 1.37 -30.47
C LYS A 682 -21.71 1.36 -29.29
N PRO A 683 -22.16 1.09 -28.06
CA PRO A 683 -21.29 1.02 -26.88
C PRO A 683 -20.09 0.10 -27.03
N GLU A 684 -20.24 -1.06 -27.70
CA GLU A 684 -19.16 -2.04 -27.87
C GLU A 684 -18.02 -1.50 -28.74
N GLN A 685 -18.36 -0.69 -29.76
CA GLN A 685 -17.38 -0.05 -30.63
C GLN A 685 -16.60 1.03 -29.87
N LEU A 686 -17.30 1.83 -29.08
CA LEU A 686 -16.69 2.83 -28.19
C LEU A 686 -15.79 2.16 -27.14
N MET A 687 -16.21 1.05 -26.54
CA MET A 687 -15.43 0.33 -25.52
C MET A 687 -14.06 -0.08 -26.05
N GLY A 688 -14.00 -0.63 -27.28
CA GLY A 688 -12.75 -0.98 -27.93
C GLY A 688 -11.88 0.24 -28.26
N LYS A 689 -12.48 1.32 -28.79
CA LYS A 689 -11.78 2.58 -29.11
C LYS A 689 -11.18 3.22 -27.85
N PHE A 690 -11.99 3.40 -26.81
CA PHE A 690 -11.58 4.00 -25.55
C PHE A 690 -10.52 3.16 -24.85
N SER A 691 -10.67 1.82 -24.78
CA SER A 691 -9.64 0.96 -24.19
C SER A 691 -8.30 1.13 -24.90
N ARG A 692 -8.27 1.09 -26.24
CA ARG A 692 -7.03 1.31 -27.00
C ARG A 692 -6.43 2.70 -26.77
N ALA A 693 -7.27 3.74 -26.76
CA ALA A 693 -6.81 5.11 -26.55
C ALA A 693 -6.21 5.30 -25.15
N ILE A 694 -6.87 4.80 -24.10
CA ILE A 694 -6.38 4.87 -22.72
C ILE A 694 -5.08 4.07 -22.57
N GLN A 695 -5.01 2.87 -23.15
CA GLN A 695 -3.80 2.04 -23.08
C GLN A 695 -2.60 2.68 -23.77
N ALA A 696 -2.82 3.35 -24.90
CA ALA A 696 -1.77 4.03 -25.64
C ALA A 696 -1.30 5.34 -24.98
N ASN A 697 -2.21 6.06 -24.32
CA ASN A 697 -1.95 7.43 -23.86
C ASN A 697 -1.77 7.58 -22.35
N LEU A 698 -2.18 6.60 -21.54
CA LEU A 698 -2.19 6.70 -20.08
C LEU A 698 -1.47 5.50 -19.44
N ASN A 699 -2.15 4.35 -19.36
CA ASN A 699 -1.55 3.14 -18.79
C ASN A 699 -2.04 1.90 -19.54
N PRO A 700 -1.13 1.05 -20.08
CA PRO A 700 -1.50 -0.15 -20.81
C PRO A 700 -2.28 -1.18 -19.97
N LEU A 701 -2.23 -1.09 -18.64
CA LEU A 701 -2.98 -1.96 -17.72
C LEU A 701 -4.46 -1.56 -17.62
N PHE A 702 -4.82 -0.33 -17.99
CA PHE A 702 -6.21 0.12 -17.92
C PHE A 702 -7.05 -0.47 -19.05
N LYS A 703 -8.28 -0.86 -18.72
CA LYS A 703 -9.22 -1.40 -19.69
C LYS A 703 -10.64 -0.93 -19.35
N VAL A 704 -11.34 -0.40 -20.34
CA VAL A 704 -12.77 -0.07 -20.20
C VAL A 704 -13.55 -1.37 -20.18
N LYS A 705 -14.32 -1.59 -19.11
CA LYS A 705 -15.17 -2.77 -18.98
C LYS A 705 -16.57 -2.57 -19.51
N TYR A 706 -17.12 -1.37 -19.31
CA TYR A 706 -18.45 -1.04 -19.79
C TYR A 706 -18.47 0.37 -20.38
N VAL A 707 -19.28 0.53 -21.42
CA VAL A 707 -19.66 1.84 -21.95
C VAL A 707 -21.17 1.95 -21.84
N LYS A 708 -21.67 3.04 -21.27
CA LYS A 708 -23.10 3.30 -21.16
C LYS A 708 -23.43 4.63 -21.83
N ILE A 709 -24.20 4.57 -22.91
CA ILE A 709 -24.68 5.77 -23.59
C ILE A 709 -25.90 6.30 -22.85
N VAL A 710 -25.89 7.59 -22.50
CA VAL A 710 -26.99 8.29 -21.84
C VAL A 710 -27.35 9.54 -22.63
N LYS A 711 -28.60 10.01 -22.47
CA LYS A 711 -29.06 11.22 -23.17
C LYS A 711 -28.37 12.48 -22.67
N GLU A 712 -28.15 12.56 -21.36
CA GLU A 712 -27.47 13.65 -20.68
C GLU A 712 -26.90 13.15 -19.34
N PHE A 713 -25.98 13.92 -18.76
CA PHE A 713 -25.44 13.60 -17.44
C PHE A 713 -26.23 14.26 -16.30
N PRO A 714 -26.38 13.58 -15.14
CA PRO A 714 -26.97 14.17 -13.96
C PRO A 714 -26.04 15.25 -13.41
N ARG A 715 -26.56 16.45 -13.21
CA ARG A 715 -25.78 17.62 -12.74
C ARG A 715 -26.48 18.36 -11.61
N THR A 716 -25.70 19.06 -10.79
CA THR A 716 -26.23 20.00 -9.78
C THR A 716 -26.80 21.25 -10.43
N ALA A 717 -27.50 22.10 -9.66
CA ALA A 717 -27.93 23.43 -10.10
C ALA A 717 -26.77 24.34 -10.54
N THR A 718 -25.55 24.07 -10.08
CA THR A 718 -24.30 24.73 -10.51
C THR A 718 -23.60 24.00 -11.66
N ASN A 719 -24.31 23.11 -12.36
CA ASN A 719 -23.85 22.33 -13.51
C ASN A 719 -22.71 21.33 -13.23
N LYS A 720 -22.45 20.96 -11.96
CA LYS A 720 -21.42 19.98 -11.58
C LYS A 720 -21.93 18.56 -11.79
N LEU A 721 -21.13 17.72 -12.44
CA LEU A 721 -21.44 16.31 -12.67
C LEU A 721 -21.62 15.52 -11.36
N LEU A 722 -22.71 14.79 -11.25
CA LEU A 722 -23.05 13.97 -10.08
C LEU A 722 -22.63 12.50 -10.30
N ARG A 723 -21.32 12.21 -10.17
CA ARG A 723 -20.76 10.86 -10.37
C ARG A 723 -21.34 9.80 -9.42
N ARG A 724 -21.79 10.19 -8.21
CA ARG A 724 -22.50 9.27 -7.28
C ARG A 724 -23.76 8.70 -7.93
N VAL A 725 -24.57 9.56 -8.57
CA VAL A 725 -25.80 9.15 -9.26
C VAL A 725 -25.48 8.20 -10.41
N LEU A 726 -24.40 8.45 -11.17
CA LEU A 726 -23.95 7.55 -12.22
C LEU A 726 -23.53 6.17 -11.68
N ARG A 727 -22.81 6.13 -10.55
CA ARG A 727 -22.47 4.85 -9.86
C ARG A 727 -23.72 4.11 -9.43
N ASP A 728 -24.68 4.82 -8.82
CA ASP A 728 -25.94 4.23 -8.38
C ASP A 728 -26.75 3.70 -9.57
N GLN A 729 -26.77 4.41 -10.71
CA GLN A 729 -27.43 3.96 -11.93
C GLN A 729 -26.82 2.67 -12.50
N ILE A 730 -25.50 2.46 -12.40
CA ILE A 730 -24.89 1.19 -12.84
C ILE A 730 -25.27 0.05 -11.89
N LYS A 731 -25.24 0.29 -10.57
CA LYS A 731 -25.59 -0.74 -9.57
C LYS A 731 -27.00 -1.30 -9.78
N HIS A 732 -27.93 -0.47 -10.28
CA HIS A 732 -29.32 -0.86 -10.53
C HIS A 732 -29.62 -1.17 -12.01
N ASP A 733 -28.62 -1.18 -12.90
CA ASP A 733 -28.82 -1.50 -14.32
C ASP A 733 -28.90 -3.03 -14.50
N PRO A 734 -30.02 -3.60 -14.98
CA PRO A 734 -30.19 -5.05 -15.08
C PRO A 734 -29.17 -5.74 -16.00
N PHE A 735 -28.71 -5.05 -17.05
CA PHE A 735 -27.78 -5.61 -18.04
C PHE A 735 -26.35 -5.68 -17.50
N ILE A 736 -25.99 -4.74 -16.63
CA ILE A 736 -24.66 -4.65 -16.04
C ILE A 736 -24.64 -5.35 -14.67
N SER A 737 -25.68 -5.21 -13.85
CA SER A 737 -25.83 -5.88 -12.55
C SER A 737 -25.90 -7.41 -12.63
N SER A 738 -26.30 -7.99 -13.78
CA SER A 738 -26.24 -9.45 -14.00
C SER A 738 -24.84 -9.95 -14.41
N ARG A 739 -23.93 -9.02 -14.74
CA ARG A 739 -22.55 -9.29 -15.18
C ARG A 739 -21.50 -8.75 -14.20
N LEU A 740 -21.91 -7.97 -13.21
CA LEU A 740 -21.15 -7.55 -12.02
C LEU A 740 -21.30 -8.59 -10.92
#